data_AF-A0A086QRX0-F1
#
_entry.id   AF-A0A086QRX0-F1
#
_cell.length_a   1.000
_cell.length_b   1.000
_cell.length_c   1.000
_cell.angle_alpha   90.00
_cell.angle_beta   90.00
_cell.angle_gamma   90.00
#
_symmetry.space_group_name_H-M   'P 1'
#
loop_
_entity.id
_entity.type
_entity.pdbx_description
1 polymer ?
#
loop_
_entity_poly.entity_id
_entity_poly.type
_entity_poly.pdbx_seq_one_letter_code
_entity_poly.pdbx_strand_id
1 'polypeptide(L)'
;MEAGSFFRLKEIPPVLTAASMIDVCLSKTQRKTPTEIHRKSALAAIKKFYMRKIKFGSQTFVEKLKEIVDGFPKLDSIHPFYSDLLNILYDRDHYKLALGMLSTTVRRIEKIAKEYVTLAKYADGLYKCKSLKVAALGRMCTLVKKLAQPLQYLEEVRQHMSRLPSINPVTRTLLLTGYPNVGKSSFINSVSNANVDVQPFAFTTKSLFVGHFDFLYNRWQIIDTPGILDHPLDERNLIEMLAITALTHIQSVVVFMLDISEECGYTIESQVSLFQSLLVLFKNKPILVVLNKADKVRLANLSPEHQEIIRTMGKDRTVEFVEASTLTGAGVDDAKNRACELLLKQRVEQKQLATGLIVGGTSSTSSSLQQQLDGKLFVTKVDNPRQPFVPQSVLDAQKDRQQDEGDIAVRRPARVLERDLEEEHGGSGVYSVDLRKSHILAKEEWRYDVVPEFLNGQNVRDFVDVDIEEKLKLLEEEEAFLLQQQEMQRPDLEEQLDNLASLKMEMAKLHLGIKRQRLMNCLKKKRNGPRLLKKPKTKLQEIREKRRLEAARQTGGEANMTDAMSEAQSTAASVDRGTDAGSMTRGRALERSARRGRSPSAGSADGDEADGHSRLKKKLRAMSRSRSVQPTARQRAASRARSASRKGEEGDEEREQGPAALGQIRRLGGVAQRKARKMKIAADRPIRGRAGEADRHISVKLPKHLFSGKRSNGKTDRR
;
A
#
# COMPACT_ATOMS: atom_id res chain seq x y z
N MET A 1 3.05 6.28 -27.00
CA MET A 1 3.79 6.97 -25.92
C MET A 1 3.05 6.70 -24.63
N GLU A 2 3.64 5.94 -23.73
CA GLU A 2 3.07 5.73 -22.39
C GLU A 2 2.82 7.10 -21.74
N ALA A 3 1.75 7.20 -20.94
CA ALA A 3 1.46 8.34 -20.07
C ALA A 3 2.48 8.46 -18.92
N GLY A 4 3.76 8.42 -19.26
CA GLY A 4 4.93 8.36 -18.39
C GLY A 4 5.55 9.74 -18.24
N SER A 5 5.75 10.13 -16.98
CA SER A 5 6.41 11.36 -16.51
C SER A 5 5.87 12.68 -17.07
N PHE A 6 4.63 13.03 -16.70
CA PHE A 6 4.24 14.44 -16.69
C PHE A 6 5.20 15.21 -15.77
N PHE A 7 5.86 16.23 -16.30
CA PHE A 7 6.81 17.04 -15.54
C PHE A 7 6.08 17.79 -14.43
N ARG A 8 6.41 17.47 -13.17
CA ARG A 8 5.80 18.11 -12.00
C ARG A 8 6.64 19.30 -11.58
N LEU A 9 6.26 20.48 -12.06
CA LEU A 9 6.89 21.77 -11.73
C LEU A 9 6.99 22.03 -10.21
N LYS A 10 6.11 21.40 -9.40
CA LYS A 10 6.02 21.57 -7.94
C LYS A 10 6.99 20.71 -7.12
N GLU A 11 7.68 19.75 -7.72
CA GLU A 11 8.55 18.80 -6.98
C GLU A 11 10.01 19.27 -6.88
N ILE A 12 10.35 20.44 -7.42
CA ILE A 12 11.72 20.98 -7.38
C ILE A 12 12.07 21.46 -5.96
N PRO A 13 13.15 20.96 -5.34
CA PRO A 13 13.56 21.36 -4.00
C PRO A 13 14.02 22.83 -3.98
N PRO A 14 13.92 23.52 -2.83
CA PRO A 14 14.34 24.91 -2.70
C PRO A 14 15.85 25.05 -2.95
N VAL A 15 16.21 26.07 -3.74
CA VAL A 15 17.59 26.41 -4.08
C VAL A 15 18.14 27.32 -2.98
N LEU A 16 19.18 26.85 -2.30
CA LEU A 16 19.84 27.61 -1.24
C LEU A 16 20.70 28.74 -1.82
N THR A 17 20.79 29.86 -1.10
CA THR A 17 21.77 30.93 -1.39
C THR A 17 23.19 30.40 -1.29
N ALA A 18 24.14 31.01 -2.00
CA ALA A 18 25.54 30.57 -2.00
C ALA A 18 26.14 30.52 -0.58
N ALA A 19 25.86 31.51 0.27
CA ALA A 19 26.34 31.54 1.65
C ALA A 19 25.76 30.39 2.49
N SER A 20 24.43 30.23 2.46
CA SER A 20 23.74 29.14 3.17
C SER A 20 24.20 27.75 2.69
N MET A 21 24.39 27.58 1.39
CA MET A 21 24.91 26.35 0.81
C MET A 21 26.31 26.01 1.33
N ILE A 22 27.19 27.00 1.43
CA ILE A 22 28.55 26.83 1.98
C ILE A 22 28.46 26.41 3.45
N ASP A 23 27.66 27.09 4.26
CA ASP A 23 27.52 26.81 5.68
C ASP A 23 26.97 25.40 5.93
N VAL A 24 25.93 25.01 5.18
CA VAL A 24 25.34 23.67 5.25
C VAL A 24 26.37 22.60 4.86
N CYS A 25 27.15 22.82 3.79
CA CYS A 25 28.14 21.85 3.32
C CYS A 25 29.31 21.70 4.30
N LEU A 26 29.83 22.81 4.83
CA LEU A 26 30.93 22.80 5.80
C LEU A 26 30.49 22.23 7.15
N SER A 27 29.30 22.61 7.63
CA SER A 27 28.71 22.07 8.86
C SER A 27 28.46 20.56 8.76
N LYS A 28 27.91 20.08 7.63
CA LYS A 28 27.73 18.65 7.38
C LYS A 28 29.08 17.91 7.34
N THR A 29 30.11 18.52 6.77
CA THR A 29 31.48 17.96 6.76
C THR A 29 32.05 17.86 8.17
N GLN A 30 31.87 18.88 9.00
CA GLN A 30 32.35 18.87 10.39
C GLN A 30 31.61 17.84 11.25
N ARG A 31 30.29 17.75 11.15
CA ARG A 31 29.45 16.85 11.97
C ARG A 31 29.56 15.38 11.58
N LYS A 32 29.73 15.06 10.29
CA LYS A 32 29.73 13.67 9.77
C LYS A 32 31.12 13.04 9.62
N THR A 33 32.20 13.81 9.76
CA THR A 33 33.57 13.29 9.71
C THR A 33 34.25 13.43 11.07
N PRO A 34 35.17 12.53 11.47
CA PRO A 34 35.89 12.64 12.74
C PRO A 34 36.62 13.99 12.82
N THR A 35 36.60 14.64 13.99
CA THR A 35 37.10 16.01 14.19
C THR A 35 38.50 16.08 14.80
N GLU A 36 38.85 15.10 15.62
CA GLU A 36 40.10 15.11 16.40
C GLU A 36 41.17 14.24 15.75
N ILE A 37 42.40 14.78 15.70
CA ILE A 37 43.60 14.03 15.34
C ILE A 37 44.83 14.65 16.03
N HIS A 38 45.67 13.81 16.63
CA HIS A 38 46.86 14.26 17.37
C HIS A 38 48.11 14.23 16.51
N ARG A 39 49.08 15.10 16.80
CA ARG A 39 50.38 15.17 16.12
C ARG A 39 51.20 13.87 16.22
N LYS A 40 51.03 13.12 17.30
CA LYS A 40 51.70 11.82 17.53
C LYS A 40 51.12 10.66 16.72
N SER A 41 50.02 10.87 15.98
CA SER A 41 49.40 9.82 15.17
C SER A 41 50.29 9.44 13.98
N ALA A 42 50.21 8.20 13.52
CA ALA A 42 50.92 7.76 12.32
C ALA A 42 50.58 8.66 11.11
N LEU A 43 51.59 9.01 10.30
CA LEU A 43 51.42 9.89 9.15
C LEU A 43 50.36 9.37 8.16
N ALA A 44 50.26 8.06 7.99
CA ALA A 44 49.21 7.43 7.18
C ALA A 44 47.79 7.72 7.70
N ALA A 45 47.59 7.71 9.02
CA ALA A 45 46.31 8.07 9.64
C ALA A 45 45.99 9.56 9.46
N ILE A 46 47.00 10.44 9.58
CA ILE A 46 46.87 11.88 9.32
C ILE A 46 46.45 12.15 7.88
N LYS A 47 47.14 11.54 6.91
CA LYS A 47 46.80 11.64 5.49
C LYS A 47 45.36 11.18 5.23
N LYS A 48 44.99 9.98 5.72
CA LYS A 48 43.65 9.42 5.56
C LYS A 48 42.56 10.31 6.17
N PHE A 49 42.82 10.92 7.32
CA PHE A 49 41.91 11.85 8.00
C PHE A 49 41.58 13.07 7.14
N TYR A 50 42.61 13.78 6.64
CA TYR A 50 42.39 14.98 5.82
C TYR A 50 41.88 14.66 4.41
N MET A 51 42.35 13.57 3.79
CA MET A 51 41.81 13.09 2.51
C MET A 51 40.32 12.78 2.62
N ARG A 52 39.87 12.17 3.72
CA ARG A 52 38.44 11.89 3.98
C ARG A 52 37.64 13.19 4.06
N LYS A 53 38.15 14.23 4.73
CA LYS A 53 37.48 15.53 4.81
C LYS A 53 37.36 16.22 3.45
N ILE A 54 38.42 16.22 2.64
CA ILE A 54 38.39 16.80 1.29
C ILE A 54 37.37 16.07 0.41
N LYS A 55 37.42 14.73 0.37
CA LYS A 55 36.48 13.92 -0.42
C LYS A 55 35.03 14.08 0.03
N PHE A 56 34.79 14.07 1.34
CA PHE A 56 33.44 14.20 1.89
C PHE A 56 32.86 15.60 1.62
N GLY A 57 33.69 16.65 1.77
CA GLY A 57 33.31 18.02 1.45
C GLY A 57 32.96 18.18 -0.01
N SER A 58 33.81 17.71 -0.93
CA SER A 58 33.54 17.78 -2.37
C SER A 58 32.28 17.00 -2.76
N GLN A 59 32.09 15.80 -2.21
CA GLN A 59 30.91 14.98 -2.47
C GLN A 59 29.63 15.70 -2.02
N THR A 60 29.65 16.36 -0.86
CA THR A 60 28.50 17.10 -0.35
C THR A 60 28.12 18.29 -1.25
N PHE A 61 29.11 19.06 -1.71
CA PHE A 61 28.87 20.15 -2.67
C PHE A 61 28.33 19.64 -4.00
N VAL A 62 28.92 18.56 -4.52
CA VAL A 62 28.50 17.95 -5.79
C VAL A 62 27.08 17.39 -5.70
N GLU A 63 26.74 16.68 -4.62
CA GLU A 63 25.38 16.18 -4.37
C GLU A 63 24.36 17.32 -4.40
N LYS A 64 24.64 18.43 -3.69
CA LYS A 64 23.73 19.57 -3.60
C LYS A 64 23.56 20.32 -4.92
N LEU A 65 24.64 20.53 -5.67
CA LEU A 65 24.57 21.19 -6.98
C LEU A 65 23.94 20.30 -8.05
N LYS A 66 24.20 18.98 -8.04
CA LYS A 66 23.56 18.02 -8.95
C LYS A 66 22.06 17.90 -8.66
N GLU A 67 21.66 17.85 -7.40
CA GLU A 67 20.24 17.87 -7.00
C GLU A 67 19.48 19.05 -7.62
N ILE A 68 20.11 20.22 -7.69
CA ILE A 68 19.54 21.39 -8.38
C ILE A 68 19.50 21.14 -9.90
N VAL A 69 20.63 20.84 -10.53
CA VAL A 69 20.72 20.66 -12.00
C VAL A 69 19.78 19.58 -12.52
N ASP A 70 19.62 18.47 -11.79
CA ASP A 70 18.75 17.36 -12.17
C ASP A 70 17.28 17.63 -11.82
N GLY A 71 17.01 18.50 -10.86
CA GLY A 71 15.64 18.88 -10.46
C GLY A 71 14.95 19.82 -11.47
N PHE A 72 15.72 20.68 -12.14
CA PHE A 72 15.20 21.62 -13.14
C PHE A 72 14.91 20.95 -14.49
N PRO A 73 13.82 21.32 -15.20
CA PRO A 73 13.52 20.76 -16.52
C PRO A 73 14.57 21.16 -17.55
N LYS A 74 14.94 20.20 -18.39
CA LYS A 74 15.75 20.44 -19.59
C LYS A 74 14.84 20.87 -20.73
N LEU A 75 14.92 22.14 -21.12
CA LEU A 75 14.05 22.78 -22.12
C LEU A 75 13.99 22.02 -23.45
N ASP A 76 15.09 21.40 -23.89
CA ASP A 76 15.15 20.70 -25.18
C ASP A 76 14.49 19.31 -25.17
N SER A 77 14.21 18.75 -23.99
CA SER A 77 13.64 17.39 -23.84
C SER A 77 12.20 17.36 -23.36
N ILE A 78 11.66 18.51 -22.94
CA ILE A 78 10.27 18.63 -22.51
C ILE A 78 9.35 18.86 -23.72
N HIS A 79 8.05 18.72 -23.50
CA HIS A 79 7.05 18.98 -24.54
C HIS A 79 7.19 20.41 -25.09
N PRO A 80 7.05 20.64 -26.41
CA PRO A 80 7.17 21.97 -27.04
C PRO A 80 6.37 23.07 -26.34
N PHE A 81 5.11 22.79 -25.97
CA PHE A 81 4.29 23.67 -25.13
C PHE A 81 5.03 24.22 -23.89
N TYR A 82 5.66 23.35 -23.10
CA TYR A 82 6.38 23.78 -21.90
C TYR A 82 7.72 24.41 -22.23
N SER A 83 8.39 23.99 -23.29
CA SER A 83 9.63 24.64 -23.77
C SER A 83 9.37 26.11 -24.11
N ASP A 84 8.34 26.37 -24.91
CA ASP A 84 8.02 27.72 -25.37
C ASP A 84 7.42 28.57 -24.24
N LEU A 85 6.59 27.97 -23.39
CA LEU A 85 6.09 28.62 -22.16
C LEU A 85 7.25 29.10 -21.27
N LEU A 86 8.24 28.25 -21.02
CA LEU A 86 9.40 28.60 -20.20
C LEU A 86 10.32 29.60 -20.92
N ASN A 87 10.40 29.54 -22.25
CA ASN A 87 11.14 30.53 -23.05
C ASN A 87 10.56 31.93 -22.87
N ILE A 88 9.23 32.06 -22.98
CA ILE A 88 8.53 33.35 -22.80
C ILE A 88 8.67 33.87 -21.37
N LEU A 89 8.58 32.99 -20.38
CA LEU A 89 8.58 33.40 -18.97
C LEU A 89 9.97 33.69 -18.40
N TYR A 90 11.00 32.98 -18.82
CA TYR A 90 12.29 32.98 -18.12
C TYR A 90 13.51 33.27 -18.99
N ASP A 91 13.33 33.42 -20.30
CA ASP A 91 14.39 33.46 -21.31
C ASP A 91 15.22 32.15 -21.34
N ARG A 92 15.16 31.45 -22.47
CA ARG A 92 15.86 30.17 -22.67
C ARG A 92 17.37 30.31 -22.47
N ASP A 93 17.97 31.41 -22.88
CA ASP A 93 19.42 31.57 -22.87
C ASP A 93 19.92 31.83 -21.46
N HIS A 94 19.28 32.75 -20.72
CA HIS A 94 19.62 33.01 -19.34
C HIS A 94 19.42 31.77 -18.44
N TYR A 95 18.31 31.05 -18.65
CA TYR A 95 18.03 29.80 -17.94
C TYR A 95 19.09 28.73 -18.18
N LYS A 96 19.47 28.48 -19.44
CA LYS A 96 20.51 27.51 -19.79
C LYS A 96 21.88 27.91 -19.30
N LEU A 97 22.21 29.21 -19.36
CA LEU A 97 23.47 29.74 -18.87
C LEU A 97 23.61 29.50 -17.36
N ALA A 98 22.57 29.79 -16.57
CA ALA A 98 22.56 29.57 -15.13
C ALA A 98 22.82 28.08 -14.76
N LEU A 99 22.07 27.15 -15.38
CA LEU A 99 22.26 25.71 -15.17
C LEU A 99 23.64 25.23 -15.68
N GLY A 100 24.12 25.80 -16.78
CA GLY A 100 25.45 25.52 -17.35
C GLY A 100 26.60 25.93 -16.42
N MET A 101 26.46 27.06 -15.72
CA MET A 101 27.42 27.52 -14.71
C MET A 101 27.49 26.55 -13.52
N LEU A 102 26.34 26.06 -13.04
CA LEU A 102 26.27 25.06 -11.97
C LEU A 102 26.95 23.74 -12.40
N SER A 103 26.59 23.23 -13.58
CA SER A 103 27.17 21.99 -14.14
C SER A 103 28.70 22.09 -14.33
N THR A 104 29.18 23.24 -14.80
CA THR A 104 30.62 23.50 -14.94
C THR A 104 31.31 23.57 -13.57
N THR A 105 30.67 24.17 -12.57
CA THR A 105 31.21 24.26 -11.22
C THR A 105 31.31 22.89 -10.55
N VAL A 106 30.32 22.01 -10.75
CA VAL A 106 30.37 20.61 -10.31
C VAL A 106 31.63 19.92 -10.84
N ARG A 107 31.89 20.00 -12.15
CA ARG A 107 33.11 19.43 -12.76
C ARG A 107 34.39 20.02 -12.18
N ARG A 108 34.42 21.34 -11.94
CA ARG A 108 35.58 22.03 -11.33
C ARG A 108 35.83 21.59 -9.89
N ILE A 109 34.78 21.42 -9.08
CA ILE A 109 34.90 20.94 -7.68
C ILE A 109 35.45 19.51 -7.65
N GLU A 110 34.95 18.63 -8.53
CA GLU A 110 35.47 17.26 -8.64
C GLU A 110 36.96 17.23 -9.05
N LYS A 111 37.37 18.11 -9.99
CA LYS A 111 38.77 18.26 -10.39
C LYS A 111 39.67 18.72 -9.23
N ILE A 112 39.26 19.79 -8.53
CA ILE A 112 39.98 20.30 -7.34
C ILE A 112 40.11 19.19 -6.28
N ALA A 113 39.05 18.44 -6.01
CA ALA A 113 39.08 17.36 -5.04
C ALA A 113 40.11 16.29 -5.42
N LYS A 114 40.15 15.87 -6.69
CA LYS A 114 41.12 14.88 -7.19
C LYS A 114 42.57 15.39 -7.05
N GLU A 115 42.84 16.62 -7.47
CA GLU A 115 44.17 17.25 -7.39
C GLU A 115 44.67 17.32 -5.95
N TYR A 116 43.87 17.87 -5.04
CA TYR A 116 44.26 18.02 -3.63
C TYR A 116 44.36 16.70 -2.87
N VAL A 117 43.55 15.70 -3.22
CA VAL A 117 43.68 14.36 -2.67
C VAL A 117 45.00 13.72 -3.12
N THR A 118 45.43 13.95 -4.36
CA THR A 118 46.74 13.48 -4.86
C THR A 118 47.89 14.19 -4.13
N LEU A 119 47.84 15.52 -4.01
CA LEU A 119 48.84 16.29 -3.26
C LEU A 119 48.93 15.87 -1.79
N ALA A 120 47.80 15.56 -1.15
CA ALA A 120 47.76 15.11 0.25
C ALA A 120 48.44 13.75 0.47
N LYS A 121 48.59 12.90 -0.56
CA LYS A 121 49.31 11.62 -0.44
C LYS A 121 50.81 11.83 -0.18
N TYR A 122 51.39 12.88 -0.76
CA TYR A 122 52.83 13.20 -0.68
C TYR A 122 53.17 14.20 0.43
N ALA A 123 52.23 14.53 1.31
CA ALA A 123 52.49 15.50 2.39
C ALA A 123 53.30 14.88 3.55
N ASP A 124 54.32 15.60 4.02
CA ASP A 124 55.30 15.03 4.99
C ASP A 124 54.94 15.27 6.46
N GLY A 125 53.84 15.98 6.74
CA GLY A 125 53.45 16.26 8.11
C GLY A 125 52.03 16.80 8.29
N LEU A 126 51.62 16.91 9.56
CA LEU A 126 50.29 17.38 9.98
C LEU A 126 49.96 18.77 9.43
N TYR A 127 50.90 19.72 9.55
CA TYR A 127 50.72 21.10 9.12
C TYR A 127 50.45 21.19 7.61
N LYS A 128 51.25 20.50 6.79
CA LYS A 128 51.09 20.44 5.33
C LYS A 128 49.73 19.83 4.96
N CYS A 129 49.32 18.73 5.59
CA CYS A 129 48.01 18.12 5.35
C CYS A 129 46.85 19.05 5.73
N LYS A 130 46.95 19.73 6.88
CA LYS A 130 45.94 20.71 7.34
C LYS A 130 45.82 21.88 6.36
N SER A 131 46.96 22.42 5.92
CA SER A 131 47.02 23.51 4.94
C SER A 131 46.38 23.11 3.60
N LEU A 132 46.71 21.93 3.06
CA LEU A 132 46.09 21.40 1.85
C LEU A 132 44.58 21.23 1.98
N LYS A 133 44.09 20.75 3.14
CA LYS A 133 42.65 20.66 3.40
C LYS A 133 41.97 22.04 3.44
N VAL A 134 42.59 23.04 4.08
CA VAL A 134 42.05 24.40 4.14
C VAL A 134 42.00 25.00 2.73
N ALA A 135 43.08 24.87 1.96
CA ALA A 135 43.17 25.38 0.60
C ALA A 135 42.15 24.69 -0.34
N ALA A 136 41.96 23.38 -0.24
CA ALA A 136 40.99 22.64 -1.03
C ALA A 136 39.56 23.11 -0.77
N LEU A 137 39.13 23.12 0.50
CA LEU A 137 37.78 23.55 0.87
C LEU A 137 37.56 25.05 0.60
N GLY A 138 38.58 25.88 0.81
CA GLY A 138 38.55 27.30 0.48
C GLY A 138 38.30 27.54 -1.01
N ARG A 139 39.05 26.86 -1.90
CA ARG A 139 38.82 26.96 -3.36
C ARG A 139 37.42 26.50 -3.77
N MET A 140 36.90 25.43 -3.17
CA MET A 140 35.53 24.97 -3.40
C MET A 140 34.50 26.04 -2.99
N CYS A 141 34.68 26.65 -1.81
CA CYS A 141 33.81 27.71 -1.34
C CYS A 141 33.88 28.95 -2.25
N THR A 142 35.06 29.34 -2.73
CA THR A 142 35.21 30.45 -3.67
C THR A 142 34.47 30.21 -4.99
N LEU A 143 34.46 28.97 -5.50
CA LEU A 143 33.66 28.63 -6.68
C LEU A 143 32.16 28.77 -6.43
N VAL A 144 31.67 28.29 -5.28
CA VAL A 144 30.24 28.41 -4.92
C VAL A 144 29.85 29.88 -4.68
N LYS A 145 30.73 30.69 -4.08
CA LYS A 145 30.49 32.15 -3.92
C LYS A 145 30.27 32.86 -5.25
N LYS A 146 30.97 32.44 -6.32
CA LYS A 146 30.78 32.98 -7.68
C LYS A 146 29.41 32.63 -8.29
N LEU A 147 28.70 31.64 -7.74
CA LEU A 147 27.36 31.25 -8.19
C LEU A 147 26.22 32.00 -7.48
N ALA A 148 26.51 33.07 -6.73
CA ALA A 148 25.50 33.81 -5.98
C ALA A 148 24.31 34.28 -6.85
N GLN A 149 24.59 34.94 -7.97
CA GLN A 149 23.57 35.44 -8.90
C GLN A 149 22.78 34.29 -9.58
N PRO A 150 23.42 33.27 -10.20
CA PRO A 150 22.68 32.14 -10.78
C PRO A 150 21.79 31.40 -9.78
N LEU A 151 22.24 31.20 -8.53
CA LEU A 151 21.44 30.50 -7.52
C LEU A 151 20.21 31.33 -7.09
N GLN A 152 20.36 32.65 -7.00
CA GLN A 152 19.23 33.54 -6.71
C GLN A 152 18.20 33.51 -7.83
N TYR A 153 18.63 33.68 -9.08
CA TYR A 153 17.75 33.62 -10.25
C TYR A 153 17.02 32.27 -10.32
N LEU A 154 17.72 31.14 -10.13
CA LEU A 154 17.09 29.82 -10.14
C LEU A 154 16.06 29.65 -9.02
N GLU A 155 16.27 30.24 -7.83
CA GLU A 155 15.27 30.21 -6.77
C GLU A 155 14.02 31.03 -7.13
N GLU A 156 14.18 32.20 -7.74
CA GLU A 156 13.06 33.03 -8.23
C GLU A 156 12.25 32.28 -9.30
N VAL A 157 12.95 31.67 -10.27
CA VAL A 157 12.35 30.82 -11.30
C VAL A 157 11.59 29.65 -10.67
N ARG A 158 12.20 28.93 -9.72
CA ARG A 158 11.55 27.81 -9.03
C ARG A 158 10.27 28.23 -8.30
N GLN A 159 10.30 29.35 -7.59
CA GLN A 159 9.13 29.88 -6.88
C GLN A 159 8.00 30.22 -7.86
N HIS A 160 8.33 30.84 -9.00
CA HIS A 160 7.35 31.13 -10.04
C HIS A 160 6.80 29.85 -10.68
N MET A 161 7.66 28.89 -11.04
CA MET A 161 7.27 27.60 -11.63
C MET A 161 6.36 26.78 -10.71
N SER A 162 6.56 26.85 -9.39
CA SER A 162 5.73 26.15 -8.42
C SER A 162 4.28 26.66 -8.38
N ARG A 163 4.02 27.88 -8.86
CA ARG A 163 2.68 28.48 -8.92
C ARG A 163 1.96 28.18 -10.24
N LEU A 164 2.69 27.81 -11.28
CA LEU A 164 2.10 27.49 -12.59
C LEU A 164 1.13 26.31 -12.49
N PRO A 165 0.00 26.34 -13.23
CA PRO A 165 -0.92 25.22 -13.27
C PRO A 165 -0.29 24.03 -14.00
N SER A 166 -0.70 22.82 -13.61
CA SER A 166 -0.30 21.60 -14.29
C SER A 166 -1.25 21.34 -15.47
N ILE A 167 -0.79 21.67 -16.69
CA ILE A 167 -1.55 21.44 -17.93
C ILE A 167 -1.06 20.16 -18.61
N ASN A 168 -1.97 19.36 -19.15
CA ASN A 168 -1.57 18.24 -19.98
C ASN A 168 -1.92 18.53 -21.45
N PRO A 169 -0.93 18.71 -22.35
CA PRO A 169 -1.18 19.10 -23.73
C PRO A 169 -1.84 17.97 -24.57
N VAL A 170 -1.78 16.72 -24.11
CA VAL A 170 -2.28 15.54 -24.84
C VAL A 170 -3.72 15.18 -24.43
N THR A 171 -4.14 15.55 -23.22
CA THR A 171 -5.51 15.27 -22.75
C THR A 171 -6.55 16.06 -23.51
N ARG A 172 -7.82 15.68 -23.32
CA ARG A 172 -8.96 16.37 -23.90
C ARG A 172 -9.10 17.72 -23.22
N THR A 173 -8.99 18.77 -24.02
CA THR A 173 -8.90 20.14 -23.52
C THR A 173 -9.84 21.04 -24.30
N LEU A 174 -10.56 21.91 -23.60
CA LEU A 174 -11.28 23.05 -24.14
C LEU A 174 -10.41 24.27 -23.90
N LEU A 175 -10.18 25.08 -24.92
CA LEU A 175 -9.40 26.30 -24.82
C LEU A 175 -10.31 27.50 -25.09
N LEU A 176 -10.50 28.35 -24.08
CA LEU A 176 -11.34 29.54 -24.18
C LEU A 176 -10.53 30.69 -24.77
N THR A 177 -11.03 31.31 -25.84
CA THR A 177 -10.39 32.45 -26.51
C THR A 177 -11.42 33.54 -26.84
N GLY A 178 -10.95 34.77 -27.08
CA GLY A 178 -11.80 35.92 -27.37
C GLY A 178 -11.30 37.20 -26.69
N TYR A 179 -11.96 38.32 -26.97
CA TYR A 179 -11.63 39.63 -26.39
C TYR A 179 -11.68 39.65 -24.86
N PRO A 180 -10.99 40.57 -24.17
CA PRO A 180 -11.21 40.83 -22.75
C PRO A 180 -12.69 41.09 -22.44
N ASN A 181 -13.13 40.82 -21.20
CA ASN A 181 -14.49 41.10 -20.72
C ASN A 181 -15.69 40.42 -21.42
N VAL A 182 -15.46 39.52 -22.38
CA VAL A 182 -16.54 38.75 -23.04
C VAL A 182 -17.15 37.64 -22.16
N GLY A 183 -16.58 37.36 -20.98
CA GLY A 183 -17.10 36.37 -20.03
C GLY A 183 -16.39 35.00 -20.00
N LYS A 184 -15.15 34.90 -20.51
CA LYS A 184 -14.34 33.65 -20.47
C LYS A 184 -14.14 33.08 -19.07
N SER A 185 -13.66 33.92 -18.16
CA SER A 185 -13.43 33.53 -16.76
C SER A 185 -14.73 33.21 -16.00
N SER A 186 -15.86 33.81 -16.40
CA SER A 186 -17.18 33.43 -15.88
C SER A 186 -17.63 32.06 -16.39
N PHE A 187 -17.37 31.77 -17.67
CA PHE A 187 -17.71 30.48 -18.29
C PHE A 187 -16.96 29.32 -17.63
N ILE A 188 -15.66 29.47 -17.34
CA ILE A 188 -14.87 28.44 -16.65
C ILE A 188 -15.38 28.18 -15.22
N ASN A 189 -15.79 29.21 -14.47
CA ASN A 189 -16.35 29.06 -13.13
C ASN A 189 -17.75 28.43 -13.14
N SER A 190 -18.52 28.63 -14.21
CA SER A 190 -19.84 28.01 -14.37
C SER A 190 -19.74 26.53 -14.76
N VAL A 191 -18.81 26.18 -15.65
CA VAL A 191 -18.62 24.80 -16.15
C VAL A 191 -17.80 23.93 -15.21
N SER A 192 -16.92 24.53 -14.41
CA SER A 192 -15.97 23.80 -13.57
C SER A 192 -15.87 24.42 -12.17
N ASN A 193 -15.38 23.63 -11.21
CA ASN A 193 -15.09 24.11 -9.86
C ASN A 193 -13.81 24.95 -9.76
N ALA A 194 -13.44 25.66 -10.84
CA ALA A 194 -12.37 26.63 -10.80
C ALA A 194 -12.88 27.90 -10.09
N ASN A 195 -12.00 28.55 -9.35
CA ASN A 195 -12.27 29.86 -8.72
C ASN A 195 -11.34 30.88 -9.37
N VAL A 196 -11.70 31.33 -10.57
CA VAL A 196 -11.00 32.39 -11.28
C VAL A 196 -11.64 33.72 -10.91
N ASP A 197 -10.83 34.74 -10.57
CA ASP A 197 -11.35 36.07 -10.24
C ASP A 197 -11.93 36.75 -11.48
N VAL A 198 -13.17 37.21 -11.38
CA VAL A 198 -13.88 37.93 -12.45
C VAL A 198 -14.06 39.38 -12.02
N GLN A 199 -13.53 40.30 -12.81
CA GLN A 199 -13.68 41.75 -12.61
C GLN A 199 -14.02 42.42 -13.96
N PRO A 200 -14.66 43.61 -13.95
CA PRO A 200 -15.20 44.22 -15.17
C PRO A 200 -14.14 44.93 -16.05
N PHE A 201 -12.87 44.98 -15.64
CA PHE A 201 -11.79 45.60 -16.40
C PHE A 201 -10.94 44.56 -17.13
N ALA A 202 -10.31 44.96 -18.23
CA ALA A 202 -9.49 44.06 -19.04
C ALA A 202 -8.25 43.55 -18.26
N PHE A 203 -7.68 42.43 -18.73
CA PHE A 203 -6.46 41.80 -18.18
C PHE A 203 -6.56 41.27 -16.74
N THR A 204 -7.77 40.88 -16.32
CA THR A 204 -8.00 40.15 -15.06
C THR A 204 -7.17 38.86 -14.97
N THR A 205 -7.09 38.11 -16.07
CA THR A 205 -6.28 36.88 -16.15
C THR A 205 -4.93 37.16 -16.80
N LYS A 206 -3.86 37.25 -15.99
CA LYS A 206 -2.48 37.43 -16.47
C LYS A 206 -1.76 36.11 -16.77
N SER A 207 -2.33 34.98 -16.34
CA SER A 207 -1.80 33.63 -16.51
C SER A 207 -2.89 32.70 -17.03
N LEU A 208 -2.49 31.59 -17.65
CA LEU A 208 -3.42 30.51 -18.00
C LEU A 208 -4.02 29.91 -16.73
N PHE A 209 -5.34 29.78 -16.66
CA PHE A 209 -6.03 29.07 -15.58
C PHE A 209 -6.59 27.75 -16.11
N VAL A 210 -6.66 26.74 -15.24
CA VAL A 210 -7.13 25.41 -15.60
C VAL A 210 -8.26 24.99 -14.69
N GLY A 211 -9.40 24.66 -15.30
CA GLY A 211 -10.53 24.01 -14.67
C GLY A 211 -10.59 22.53 -15.09
N HIS A 212 -11.24 21.73 -14.27
CA HIS A 212 -11.51 20.33 -14.56
C HIS A 212 -13.00 20.06 -14.42
N PHE A 213 -13.55 19.33 -15.37
CA PHE A 213 -14.93 18.86 -15.35
C PHE A 213 -14.99 17.46 -15.95
N ASP A 214 -16.10 16.76 -15.72
CA ASP A 214 -16.32 15.42 -16.24
C ASP A 214 -17.45 15.46 -17.28
N PHE A 215 -17.24 14.78 -18.41
CA PHE A 215 -18.23 14.63 -19.47
C PHE A 215 -18.09 13.24 -20.10
N LEU A 216 -19.21 12.52 -20.23
CA LEU A 216 -19.27 11.12 -20.67
C LEU A 216 -18.25 10.23 -19.94
N TYR A 217 -18.21 10.33 -18.61
CA TYR A 217 -17.29 9.59 -17.73
C TYR A 217 -15.79 9.79 -18.02
N ASN A 218 -15.45 10.78 -18.84
CA ASN A 218 -14.09 11.17 -19.13
C ASN A 218 -13.77 12.48 -18.41
N ARG A 219 -12.54 12.61 -17.94
CA ARG A 219 -12.05 13.85 -17.36
C ARG A 219 -11.56 14.80 -18.44
N TRP A 220 -12.04 16.04 -18.38
CA TRP A 220 -11.70 17.11 -19.29
C TRP A 220 -10.93 18.22 -18.59
N GLN A 221 -10.16 18.95 -19.38
CA GLN A 221 -9.49 20.17 -18.95
C GLN A 221 -10.13 21.34 -19.69
N ILE A 222 -10.42 22.43 -18.99
CA ILE A 222 -10.77 23.70 -19.61
C ILE A 222 -9.69 24.70 -19.25
N ILE A 223 -9.15 25.38 -20.25
CA ILE A 223 -8.07 26.35 -20.07
C ILE A 223 -8.62 27.72 -20.44
N ASP A 224 -8.55 28.63 -19.48
CA ASP A 224 -8.84 30.04 -19.72
C ASP A 224 -7.58 30.73 -20.22
N THR A 225 -7.67 31.36 -21.39
CA THR A 225 -6.59 32.18 -21.92
C THR A 225 -6.83 33.65 -21.58
N PRO A 226 -5.76 34.40 -21.25
CA PRO A 226 -5.83 35.85 -21.27
C PRO A 226 -6.46 36.37 -22.55
N GLY A 227 -7.25 37.45 -22.46
CA GLY A 227 -7.84 38.08 -23.64
C GLY A 227 -6.76 38.45 -24.65
N ILE A 228 -6.92 37.98 -25.88
CA ILE A 228 -5.99 38.26 -26.98
C ILE A 228 -6.48 39.52 -27.67
N LEU A 229 -5.58 40.48 -27.92
CA LEU A 229 -5.85 41.66 -28.74
C LEU A 229 -5.26 41.49 -30.14
N ASP A 230 -5.81 42.25 -31.08
CA ASP A 230 -5.45 42.20 -32.51
C ASP A 230 -4.22 43.08 -32.77
N HIS A 231 -3.08 42.69 -32.18
CA HIS A 231 -1.77 43.27 -32.48
C HIS A 231 -0.96 42.34 -33.42
N PRO A 232 -0.08 42.88 -34.29
CA PRO A 232 0.88 42.08 -35.05
C PRO A 232 1.71 41.20 -34.11
N LEU A 233 2.09 40.00 -34.56
CA LEU A 233 2.78 39.00 -33.72
C LEU A 233 4.04 39.55 -33.01
N ASP A 234 4.75 40.48 -33.64
CA ASP A 234 6.02 41.04 -33.17
C ASP A 234 5.84 42.10 -32.05
N GLU A 235 4.65 42.67 -31.89
CA GLU A 235 4.33 43.71 -30.90
C GLU A 235 3.52 43.17 -29.72
N ARG A 236 3.30 41.85 -29.66
CA ARG A 236 2.45 41.23 -28.64
C ARG A 236 3.13 41.18 -27.28
N ASN A 237 2.32 41.43 -26.26
CA ASN A 237 2.76 41.34 -24.87
C ASN A 237 3.07 39.89 -24.46
N LEU A 238 3.85 39.72 -23.38
CA LEU A 238 4.15 38.40 -22.80
C LEU A 238 2.88 37.59 -22.54
N ILE A 239 1.83 38.25 -22.03
CA ILE A 239 0.53 37.63 -21.70
C ILE A 239 -0.17 37.07 -22.95
N GLU A 240 -0.08 37.78 -24.07
CA GLU A 240 -0.67 37.34 -25.34
C GLU A 240 0.15 36.22 -25.96
N MET A 241 1.49 36.28 -25.85
CA MET A 241 2.37 35.22 -26.31
C MET A 241 2.11 33.89 -25.57
N LEU A 242 1.72 33.95 -24.29
CA LEU A 242 1.28 32.77 -23.52
C LEU A 242 -0.01 32.16 -24.10
N ALA A 243 -0.99 33.00 -24.46
CA ALA A 243 -2.23 32.56 -25.07
C ALA A 243 -1.99 31.91 -26.45
N ILE A 244 -1.11 32.50 -27.26
CA ILE A 244 -0.68 31.93 -28.56
C ILE A 244 0.00 30.59 -28.36
N THR A 245 0.89 30.46 -27.37
CA THR A 245 1.60 29.21 -27.07
C THR A 245 0.64 28.07 -26.70
N ALA A 246 -0.41 28.38 -25.93
CA ALA A 246 -1.48 27.42 -25.66
C ALA A 246 -2.25 27.07 -26.95
N LEU A 247 -2.58 28.10 -27.74
CA LEU A 247 -3.28 27.97 -29.02
C LEU A 247 -2.51 27.23 -30.11
N THR A 248 -1.18 27.21 -30.08
CA THR A 248 -0.38 26.48 -31.07
C THR A 248 -0.21 25.03 -30.65
N HIS A 249 0.27 24.79 -29.43
CA HIS A 249 0.76 23.46 -29.02
C HIS A 249 -0.30 22.53 -28.40
N ILE A 250 -1.40 23.06 -27.86
CA ILE A 250 -2.40 22.21 -27.17
C ILE A 250 -3.42 21.68 -28.19
N GLN A 251 -3.59 20.36 -28.25
CA GLN A 251 -4.63 19.74 -29.09
C GLN A 251 -6.00 19.82 -28.42
N SER A 252 -6.67 20.95 -28.58
CA SER A 252 -7.94 21.29 -27.95
C SER A 252 -9.03 21.62 -28.97
N VAL A 253 -10.28 21.61 -28.50
CA VAL A 253 -11.35 22.39 -29.14
C VAL A 253 -11.16 23.86 -28.75
N VAL A 254 -11.24 24.75 -29.74
CA VAL A 254 -11.19 26.19 -29.50
C VAL A 254 -12.62 26.68 -29.30
N VAL A 255 -12.89 27.23 -28.13
CA VAL A 255 -14.16 27.85 -27.80
C VAL A 255 -13.95 29.36 -27.86
N PHE A 256 -14.37 29.96 -28.97
CA PHE A 256 -14.25 31.40 -29.19
C PHE A 256 -15.49 32.10 -28.64
N MET A 257 -15.32 32.90 -27.58
CA MET A 257 -16.40 33.65 -26.97
C MET A 257 -16.51 35.03 -27.59
N LEU A 258 -17.70 35.32 -28.12
CA LEU A 258 -18.06 36.58 -28.73
C LEU A 258 -19.19 37.23 -27.91
N ASP A 259 -19.04 38.51 -27.59
CA ASP A 259 -20.06 39.30 -26.91
C ASP A 259 -20.92 40.04 -27.95
N ILE A 260 -22.17 39.60 -28.12
CA ILE A 260 -23.13 40.19 -29.06
C ILE A 260 -23.78 41.47 -28.53
N SER A 261 -23.59 41.82 -27.25
CA SER A 261 -24.14 43.05 -26.68
C SER A 261 -23.16 44.23 -26.71
N GLU A 262 -21.92 44.01 -27.18
CA GLU A 262 -20.83 45.00 -27.27
C GLU A 262 -20.40 45.66 -25.94
N GLU A 263 -20.88 45.15 -24.80
CA GLU A 263 -20.55 45.68 -23.47
C GLU A 263 -19.11 45.38 -23.05
N CYS A 264 -18.44 44.46 -23.72
CA CYS A 264 -17.02 44.21 -23.54
C CYS A 264 -16.14 45.42 -23.92
N GLY A 265 -16.72 46.44 -24.58
CA GLY A 265 -16.04 47.66 -25.02
C GLY A 265 -15.49 47.58 -26.45
N TYR A 266 -15.86 46.53 -27.20
CA TYR A 266 -15.42 46.29 -28.57
C TYR A 266 -16.61 45.93 -29.47
N THR A 267 -16.59 46.43 -30.70
CA THR A 267 -17.63 46.17 -31.70
C THR A 267 -17.62 44.71 -32.16
N ILE A 268 -18.75 44.22 -32.65
CA ILE A 268 -18.86 42.86 -33.23
C ILE A 268 -17.86 42.70 -34.41
N GLU A 269 -17.68 43.73 -35.24
CA GLU A 269 -16.74 43.72 -36.36
C GLU A 269 -15.30 43.46 -35.91
N SER A 270 -14.86 44.15 -34.84
CA SER A 270 -13.52 43.97 -34.27
C SER A 270 -13.36 42.54 -33.71
N GLN A 271 -14.39 42.02 -33.05
CA GLN A 271 -14.43 40.65 -32.54
C GLN A 271 -14.30 39.60 -33.66
N VAL A 272 -14.95 39.84 -34.80
CA VAL A 272 -14.86 38.97 -35.98
C VAL A 272 -13.52 39.11 -36.70
N SER A 273 -12.95 40.31 -36.78
CA SER A 273 -11.58 40.54 -37.30
C SER A 273 -10.54 39.72 -36.53
N LEU A 274 -10.59 39.77 -35.19
CA LEU A 274 -9.70 38.97 -34.34
C LEU A 274 -9.88 37.47 -34.59
N PHE A 275 -11.12 37.00 -34.77
CA PHE A 275 -11.35 35.60 -35.10
C PHE A 275 -10.65 35.23 -36.42
N GLN A 276 -10.81 36.05 -37.46
CA GLN A 276 -10.18 35.85 -38.77
C GLN A 276 -8.65 35.87 -38.67
N SER A 277 -8.07 36.77 -37.87
CA SER A 277 -6.61 36.83 -37.66
C SER A 277 -6.08 35.58 -36.95
N LEU A 278 -6.85 35.01 -36.00
CA LEU A 278 -6.49 33.79 -35.28
C LEU A 278 -6.80 32.47 -36.03
N LEU A 279 -7.59 32.49 -37.11
CA LEU A 279 -7.95 31.29 -37.88
C LEU A 279 -6.73 30.48 -38.37
N VAL A 280 -5.60 31.15 -38.61
CA VAL A 280 -4.33 30.53 -39.02
C VAL A 280 -3.78 29.62 -37.92
N LEU A 281 -3.99 29.99 -36.64
CA LEU A 281 -3.56 29.21 -35.47
C LEU A 281 -4.50 28.04 -35.17
N PHE A 282 -5.73 28.08 -35.65
CA PHE A 282 -6.74 27.04 -35.41
C PHE A 282 -6.63 25.84 -36.38
N LYS A 283 -5.52 25.70 -37.12
CA LYS A 283 -5.32 24.58 -38.05
C LYS A 283 -5.45 23.24 -37.31
N ASN A 284 -6.24 22.33 -37.88
CA ASN A 284 -6.55 21.01 -37.33
C ASN A 284 -7.25 21.00 -35.96
N LYS A 285 -7.92 22.11 -35.57
CA LYS A 285 -8.69 22.19 -34.33
C LYS A 285 -10.17 22.42 -34.63
N PRO A 286 -11.10 21.75 -33.92
CA PRO A 286 -12.51 22.07 -34.03
C PRO A 286 -12.77 23.40 -33.35
N ILE A 287 -13.69 24.18 -33.90
CA ILE A 287 -13.99 25.54 -33.45
C ILE A 287 -15.47 25.62 -33.10
N LEU A 288 -15.75 26.08 -31.88
CA LEU A 288 -17.08 26.43 -31.42
C LEU A 288 -17.11 27.93 -31.12
N VAL A 289 -18.03 28.66 -31.74
CA VAL A 289 -18.27 30.07 -31.43
C VAL A 289 -19.44 30.15 -30.45
N VAL A 290 -19.19 30.73 -29.28
CA VAL A 290 -20.19 30.94 -28.24
C VAL A 290 -20.56 32.42 -28.21
N LEU A 291 -21.81 32.71 -28.56
CA LEU A 291 -22.40 34.04 -28.50
C LEU A 291 -22.88 34.28 -27.05
N ASN A 292 -22.04 34.93 -26.25
CA ASN A 292 -22.30 35.16 -24.83
C ASN A 292 -23.15 36.41 -24.60
N LYS A 293 -23.69 36.56 -23.38
CA LYS A 293 -24.62 37.64 -22.96
C LYS A 293 -25.95 37.63 -23.71
N ALA A 294 -26.41 36.44 -24.11
CA ALA A 294 -27.69 36.23 -24.78
C ALA A 294 -28.92 36.64 -23.95
N ASP A 295 -28.75 36.89 -22.65
CA ASP A 295 -29.77 37.47 -21.76
C ASP A 295 -30.11 38.92 -22.11
N LYS A 296 -29.17 39.67 -22.70
CA LYS A 296 -29.37 41.07 -23.09
C LYS A 296 -29.85 41.21 -24.52
N VAL A 297 -29.14 40.56 -25.44
CA VAL A 297 -29.43 40.61 -26.88
C VAL A 297 -29.33 39.20 -27.41
N ARG A 298 -30.29 38.75 -28.22
CA ARG A 298 -30.24 37.45 -28.91
C ARG A 298 -29.87 37.67 -30.38
N LEU A 299 -29.28 36.66 -31.04
CA LEU A 299 -28.87 36.74 -32.44
C LEU A 299 -30.05 37.09 -33.36
N ALA A 300 -31.25 36.57 -33.05
CA ALA A 300 -32.46 36.85 -33.81
C ALA A 300 -32.87 38.34 -33.78
N ASN A 301 -32.50 39.08 -32.73
CA ASN A 301 -32.85 40.48 -32.54
C ASN A 301 -31.76 41.43 -33.07
N LEU A 302 -30.66 40.91 -33.58
CA LEU A 302 -29.54 41.69 -34.14
C LEU A 302 -29.89 42.21 -35.54
N SER A 303 -29.26 43.30 -35.97
CA SER A 303 -29.40 43.81 -37.34
C SER A 303 -28.98 42.75 -38.37
N PRO A 304 -29.60 42.72 -39.56
CA PRO A 304 -29.26 41.72 -40.59
C PRO A 304 -27.79 41.80 -41.03
N GLU A 305 -27.19 43.00 -40.98
CA GLU A 305 -25.77 43.24 -41.26
C GLU A 305 -24.87 42.51 -40.24
N HIS A 306 -25.12 42.69 -38.94
CA HIS A 306 -24.35 42.01 -37.89
C HIS A 306 -24.56 40.50 -37.91
N GLN A 307 -25.77 40.02 -38.23
CA GLN A 307 -26.02 38.59 -38.40
C GLN A 307 -25.18 38.01 -39.55
N GLU A 308 -25.07 38.73 -40.67
CA GLU A 308 -24.26 38.28 -41.81
C GLU A 308 -22.77 38.27 -41.46
N ILE A 309 -22.27 39.29 -40.74
CA ILE A 309 -20.89 39.36 -40.25
C ILE A 309 -20.57 38.14 -39.37
N ILE A 310 -21.43 37.78 -38.42
CA ILE A 310 -21.24 36.58 -37.59
C ILE A 310 -21.28 35.31 -38.43
N ARG A 311 -22.19 35.21 -39.40
CA ARG A 311 -22.29 34.06 -40.31
C ARG A 311 -21.05 33.93 -41.21
N THR A 312 -20.36 35.02 -41.54
CA THR A 312 -19.11 34.95 -42.33
C THR A 312 -18.03 34.11 -41.65
N MET A 313 -18.00 34.06 -40.31
CA MET A 313 -17.05 33.22 -39.56
C MET A 313 -17.18 31.73 -39.88
N GLY A 314 -18.37 31.27 -40.30
CA GLY A 314 -18.66 29.87 -40.58
C GLY A 314 -18.57 29.45 -42.05
N LYS A 315 -18.21 30.35 -42.98
CA LYS A 315 -18.19 30.04 -44.43
C LYS A 315 -17.05 29.09 -44.82
N ASP A 316 -15.88 29.24 -44.20
CA ASP A 316 -14.65 28.54 -44.63
C ASP A 316 -14.41 27.20 -43.95
N ARG A 317 -15.05 26.95 -42.80
CA ARG A 317 -14.82 25.75 -41.96
C ARG A 317 -16.08 25.33 -41.23
N THR A 318 -16.10 24.09 -40.76
CA THR A 318 -17.10 23.58 -39.82
C THR A 318 -16.98 24.31 -38.48
N VAL A 319 -17.65 25.46 -38.38
CA VAL A 319 -17.80 26.25 -37.16
C VAL A 319 -19.24 26.10 -36.69
N GLU A 320 -19.43 25.69 -35.44
CA GLU A 320 -20.74 25.65 -34.81
C GLU A 320 -20.96 26.92 -33.97
N PHE A 321 -22.20 27.40 -33.94
CA PHE A 321 -22.61 28.56 -33.14
C PHE A 321 -23.57 28.12 -32.04
N VAL A 322 -23.37 28.64 -30.82
CA VAL A 322 -24.25 28.43 -29.67
C VAL A 322 -24.47 29.75 -28.96
N GLU A 323 -25.73 30.09 -28.67
CA GLU A 323 -26.07 31.19 -27.78
C GLU A 323 -25.97 30.75 -26.32
N ALA A 324 -25.31 31.55 -25.49
CA ALA A 324 -25.19 31.29 -24.07
C ALA A 324 -25.26 32.57 -23.23
N SER A 325 -25.61 32.43 -21.97
CA SER A 325 -25.53 33.48 -20.97
C SER A 325 -24.84 32.92 -19.73
N THR A 326 -23.60 33.35 -19.49
CA THR A 326 -22.86 32.97 -18.27
C THR A 326 -23.45 33.55 -16.99
N LEU A 327 -24.33 34.56 -17.09
CA LEU A 327 -25.01 35.16 -15.93
C LEU A 327 -26.20 34.30 -15.48
N THR A 328 -27.03 33.86 -16.42
CA THR A 328 -28.23 33.04 -16.12
C THR A 328 -27.94 31.54 -16.12
N GLY A 329 -26.84 31.11 -16.73
CA GLY A 329 -26.50 29.71 -16.96
C GLY A 329 -27.16 29.10 -18.20
N ALA A 330 -28.05 29.84 -18.88
CA ALA A 330 -28.72 29.36 -20.09
C ALA A 330 -27.71 29.10 -21.22
N GLY A 331 -27.79 27.92 -21.86
CA GLY A 331 -26.94 27.55 -23.00
C GLY A 331 -25.48 27.18 -22.66
N VAL A 332 -25.03 27.36 -21.42
CA VAL A 332 -23.64 27.05 -21.00
C VAL A 332 -23.36 25.55 -21.09
N ASP A 333 -24.29 24.71 -20.60
CA ASP A 333 -24.15 23.26 -20.68
C ASP A 333 -24.24 22.72 -22.11
N ASP A 334 -25.07 23.33 -22.96
CA ASP A 334 -25.16 22.96 -24.38
C ASP A 334 -23.84 23.29 -25.10
N ALA A 335 -23.29 24.49 -24.89
CA ALA A 335 -21.97 24.87 -25.41
C ALA A 335 -20.87 23.90 -24.96
N LYS A 336 -20.86 23.53 -23.67
CA LYS A 336 -19.92 22.53 -23.12
C LYS A 336 -20.06 21.18 -23.81
N ASN A 337 -21.28 20.67 -23.96
CA ASN A 337 -21.55 19.35 -24.53
C ASN A 337 -21.15 19.31 -26.01
N ARG A 338 -21.55 20.31 -26.81
CA ARG A 338 -21.17 20.40 -28.23
C ARG A 338 -19.66 20.51 -28.42
N ALA A 339 -18.97 21.35 -27.63
CA ALA A 339 -17.52 21.45 -27.68
C ALA A 339 -16.84 20.09 -27.43
N CYS A 340 -17.34 19.34 -26.44
CA CYS A 340 -16.81 18.02 -26.12
C CYS A 340 -17.07 17.00 -27.23
N GLU A 341 -18.29 16.98 -27.78
CA GLU A 341 -18.66 16.09 -28.87
C GLU A 341 -17.83 16.34 -30.14
N LEU A 342 -17.62 17.61 -30.51
CA LEU A 342 -16.77 18.00 -31.63
C LEU A 342 -15.35 17.45 -31.49
N LEU A 343 -14.73 17.63 -30.32
CA LEU A 343 -13.38 17.09 -30.08
C LEU A 343 -13.36 15.56 -30.07
N LEU A 344 -14.40 14.92 -29.55
CA LEU A 344 -14.49 13.46 -29.53
C LEU A 344 -14.63 12.88 -30.94
N LYS A 345 -15.51 13.45 -31.77
CA LYS A 345 -15.68 13.04 -33.18
C LYS A 345 -14.33 13.08 -33.90
N GLN A 346 -13.64 14.22 -33.85
CA GLN A 346 -12.33 14.39 -34.49
C GLN A 346 -11.26 13.43 -33.94
N ARG A 347 -11.20 13.23 -32.61
CA ARG A 347 -10.21 12.31 -32.01
C ARG A 347 -10.50 10.84 -32.34
N VAL A 348 -11.77 10.46 -32.47
CA VAL A 348 -12.17 9.11 -32.89
C VAL A 348 -11.77 8.88 -34.34
N GLU A 349 -12.05 9.84 -35.23
CA GLU A 349 -11.63 9.80 -36.65
C GLU A 349 -10.10 9.71 -36.78
N GLN A 350 -9.35 10.56 -36.09
CA GLN A 350 -7.88 10.50 -36.08
C GLN A 350 -7.36 9.15 -35.59
N LYS A 351 -8.00 8.57 -34.56
CA LYS A 351 -7.63 7.26 -34.05
C LYS A 351 -7.97 6.14 -35.03
N GLN A 352 -9.10 6.21 -35.72
CA GLN A 352 -9.48 5.26 -36.77
C GLN A 352 -8.46 5.31 -37.93
N LEU A 353 -8.12 6.51 -38.41
CA LEU A 353 -7.12 6.73 -39.45
C LEU A 353 -5.74 6.21 -39.02
N ALA A 354 -5.28 6.53 -37.81
CA ALA A 354 -3.98 6.08 -37.30
C ALA A 354 -3.90 4.56 -37.08
N THR A 355 -5.04 3.92 -36.81
CA THR A 355 -5.12 2.45 -36.63
C THR A 355 -5.36 1.73 -37.96
N GLY A 356 -5.50 2.45 -39.09
CA GLY A 356 -5.81 1.87 -40.39
C GLY A 356 -7.22 1.26 -40.48
N LEU A 357 -8.11 1.63 -39.55
CA LEU A 357 -9.51 1.20 -39.50
C LEU A 357 -10.30 2.00 -40.55
N ILE A 358 -10.14 1.64 -41.83
CA ILE A 358 -10.97 2.16 -42.91
C ILE A 358 -12.37 1.59 -42.74
N VAL A 359 -13.33 2.46 -42.42
CA VAL A 359 -14.76 2.18 -42.59
C VAL A 359 -14.99 2.08 -44.11
N GLY A 360 -15.08 0.86 -44.63
CA GLY A 360 -15.52 0.63 -46.02
C GLY A 360 -14.59 -0.16 -46.93
N GLY A 361 -13.52 -0.80 -46.44
CA GLY A 361 -12.62 -1.60 -47.28
C GLY A 361 -12.21 -2.90 -46.61
N THR A 362 -12.49 -4.02 -47.28
CA THR A 362 -12.03 -5.37 -46.94
C THR A 362 -10.51 -5.43 -46.78
N SER A 363 -10.01 -5.22 -45.56
CA SER A 363 -8.63 -5.57 -45.21
C SER A 363 -8.51 -5.98 -43.75
N SER A 364 -7.90 -7.14 -43.57
CA SER A 364 -8.01 -8.09 -42.47
C SER A 364 -7.10 -7.79 -41.27
N THR A 365 -6.96 -6.51 -40.88
CA THR A 365 -6.00 -6.10 -39.82
C THR A 365 -6.57 -5.19 -38.73
N SER A 366 -7.90 -5.15 -38.57
CA SER A 366 -8.60 -4.41 -37.50
C SER A 366 -9.06 -5.29 -36.31
N SER A 367 -8.50 -6.49 -36.18
CA SER A 367 -9.01 -7.52 -35.27
C SER A 367 -8.66 -7.35 -33.79
N SER A 368 -7.90 -6.36 -33.32
CA SER A 368 -7.55 -6.31 -31.88
C SER A 368 -8.52 -5.50 -31.03
N LEU A 369 -8.89 -4.29 -31.43
CA LEU A 369 -9.79 -3.42 -30.65
C LEU A 369 -11.27 -3.72 -30.87
N GLN A 370 -11.69 -3.96 -32.12
CA GLN A 370 -13.07 -4.34 -32.43
C GLN A 370 -13.38 -5.71 -31.82
N GLN A 371 -12.49 -6.69 -31.96
CA GLN A 371 -12.65 -8.01 -31.32
C GLN A 371 -12.57 -7.94 -29.79
N GLN A 372 -11.89 -6.93 -29.21
CA GLN A 372 -11.95 -6.64 -27.76
C GLN A 372 -13.26 -5.98 -27.32
N LEU A 373 -13.90 -5.19 -28.19
CA LEU A 373 -15.21 -4.57 -27.92
C LEU A 373 -16.33 -5.61 -28.11
N ASP A 374 -16.31 -6.32 -29.23
CA ASP A 374 -17.24 -7.40 -29.58
C ASP A 374 -17.08 -8.58 -28.61
N GLY A 375 -15.85 -8.90 -28.19
CA GLY A 375 -15.59 -9.92 -27.17
C GLY A 375 -16.07 -9.55 -25.77
N LYS A 376 -16.33 -8.26 -25.49
CA LYS A 376 -16.95 -7.82 -24.22
C LYS A 376 -18.48 -7.86 -24.26
N LEU A 377 -19.07 -7.73 -25.44
CA LEU A 377 -20.51 -7.81 -25.68
C LEU A 377 -20.88 -9.17 -26.29
N PHE A 378 -20.60 -10.24 -25.56
CA PHE A 378 -20.97 -11.58 -25.98
C PHE A 378 -22.41 -11.89 -25.55
N VAL A 379 -23.38 -11.64 -26.43
CA VAL A 379 -24.76 -12.09 -26.24
C VAL A 379 -24.89 -13.48 -26.83
N THR A 380 -24.58 -14.52 -26.04
CA THR A 380 -24.98 -15.89 -26.39
C THR A 380 -26.49 -15.98 -26.40
N LYS A 381 -27.06 -16.43 -27.51
CA LYS A 381 -28.44 -16.92 -27.52
C LYS A 381 -28.47 -18.17 -26.64
N VAL A 382 -28.99 -18.03 -25.43
CA VAL A 382 -29.22 -19.15 -24.51
C VAL A 382 -30.66 -19.58 -24.69
N ASP A 383 -30.90 -20.87 -24.98
CA ASP A 383 -32.24 -21.41 -25.24
C ASP A 383 -33.19 -21.26 -24.04
N ASN A 384 -32.65 -21.23 -22.83
CA ASN A 384 -33.39 -20.91 -21.61
C ASN A 384 -33.11 -19.46 -21.15
N PRO A 385 -34.13 -18.59 -21.03
CA PRO A 385 -33.93 -17.22 -20.58
C PRO A 385 -33.53 -17.19 -19.11
N ARG A 386 -32.31 -16.71 -18.82
CA ARG A 386 -31.87 -16.42 -17.45
C ARG A 386 -32.40 -15.04 -17.05
N GLN A 387 -33.62 -15.00 -16.51
CA GLN A 387 -34.21 -13.75 -16.05
C GLN A 387 -33.51 -13.24 -14.78
N PRO A 388 -33.29 -11.91 -14.65
CA PRO A 388 -32.79 -11.34 -13.41
C PRO A 388 -33.86 -11.48 -12.31
N PHE A 389 -33.48 -12.04 -11.16
CA PHE A 389 -34.37 -12.13 -10.00
C PHE A 389 -34.11 -10.96 -9.04
N VAL A 390 -35.02 -9.99 -9.02
CA VAL A 390 -35.01 -8.87 -8.06
C VAL A 390 -36.16 -9.09 -7.07
N PRO A 391 -35.89 -9.26 -5.76
CA PRO A 391 -36.94 -9.44 -4.76
C PRO A 391 -37.92 -8.26 -4.71
N GLN A 392 -39.21 -8.54 -4.45
CA GLN A 392 -40.25 -7.51 -4.37
C GLN A 392 -39.95 -6.44 -3.32
N SER A 393 -39.38 -6.81 -2.18
CA SER A 393 -38.99 -5.86 -1.12
C SER A 393 -38.01 -4.77 -1.59
N VAL A 394 -37.16 -5.06 -2.58
CA VAL A 394 -36.23 -4.08 -3.15
C VAL A 394 -36.96 -3.14 -4.12
N LEU A 395 -37.91 -3.67 -4.88
CA LEU A 395 -38.72 -2.89 -5.82
C LEU A 395 -39.66 -1.93 -5.08
N ASP A 396 -40.30 -2.40 -4.02
CA ASP A 396 -41.18 -1.56 -3.18
C ASP A 396 -40.37 -0.48 -2.47
N ALA A 397 -39.20 -0.81 -1.92
CA ALA A 397 -38.28 0.18 -1.34
C ALA A 397 -37.75 1.20 -2.36
N GLN A 398 -37.61 0.83 -3.64
CA GLN A 398 -37.26 1.79 -4.70
C GLN A 398 -38.42 2.74 -5.02
N LYS A 399 -39.66 2.24 -5.08
CA LYS A 399 -40.85 3.06 -5.29
C LYS A 399 -41.05 4.06 -4.15
N ASP A 400 -40.93 3.59 -2.90
CA ASP A 400 -41.04 4.44 -1.72
C ASP A 400 -40.01 5.58 -1.75
N ARG A 401 -38.74 5.29 -2.09
CA ARG A 401 -37.69 6.32 -2.22
C ARG A 401 -37.97 7.34 -3.31
N GLN A 402 -38.54 6.90 -4.45
CA GLN A 402 -38.90 7.80 -5.54
C GLN A 402 -40.07 8.73 -5.18
N GLN A 403 -41.01 8.26 -4.36
CA GLN A 403 -42.09 9.09 -3.83
C GLN A 403 -41.57 10.11 -2.80
N ASP A 404 -40.66 9.70 -1.92
CA ASP A 404 -40.05 10.56 -0.90
C ASP A 404 -39.14 11.68 -1.50
N GLU A 405 -38.56 11.49 -2.69
CA GLU A 405 -37.77 12.52 -3.38
C GLU A 405 -38.63 13.65 -3.99
N GLY A 406 -39.94 13.43 -4.20
CA GLY A 406 -40.88 14.43 -4.70
C GLY A 406 -41.42 15.38 -3.61
N ASP A 407 -41.55 14.90 -2.37
CA ASP A 407 -42.13 15.64 -1.24
C ASP A 407 -41.07 15.92 -0.16
N ILE A 408 -40.42 17.10 -0.25
CA ILE A 408 -39.41 17.57 0.71
C ILE A 408 -39.94 17.61 2.17
N ALA A 409 -41.27 17.72 2.33
CA ALA A 409 -41.95 17.82 3.63
C ALA A 409 -42.17 16.47 4.35
N VAL A 410 -42.03 15.32 3.67
CA VAL A 410 -42.32 13.99 4.22
C VAL A 410 -41.06 13.11 4.19
N ARG A 411 -39.91 13.65 4.59
CA ARG A 411 -38.74 12.81 4.87
C ARG A 411 -39.02 11.97 6.12
N ARG A 412 -39.39 10.70 5.91
CA ARG A 412 -39.42 9.69 6.98
C ARG A 412 -38.07 9.66 7.72
N PRO A 413 -38.04 9.33 9.02
CA PRO A 413 -36.79 9.22 9.75
C PRO A 413 -35.88 8.22 9.04
N ALA A 414 -34.64 8.65 8.76
CA ALA A 414 -33.65 7.80 8.11
C ALA A 414 -33.48 6.52 8.95
N ARG A 415 -33.47 5.36 8.29
CA ARG A 415 -33.18 4.09 8.96
C ARG A 415 -31.84 4.23 9.69
N VAL A 416 -31.85 3.98 11.00
CA VAL A 416 -30.64 3.99 11.82
C VAL A 416 -29.68 2.94 11.26
N LEU A 417 -28.52 3.40 10.78
CA LEU A 417 -27.47 2.53 10.28
C LEU A 417 -26.56 2.10 11.43
N GLU A 418 -25.86 1.00 11.25
CA GLU A 418 -24.86 0.54 12.23
C GLU A 418 -23.79 1.59 12.51
N ARG A 419 -23.47 2.41 11.50
CA ARG A 419 -22.56 3.54 11.63
C ARG A 419 -23.08 4.61 12.60
N ASP A 420 -24.39 4.86 12.59
CA ASP A 420 -25.01 5.86 13.48
C ASP A 420 -24.96 5.35 14.93
N LEU A 421 -25.27 4.05 15.13
CA LEU A 421 -25.13 3.38 16.43
C LEU A 421 -23.66 3.37 16.91
N GLU A 422 -22.70 3.16 16.01
CA GLU A 422 -21.27 3.24 16.33
C GLU A 422 -20.90 4.66 16.80
N GLU A 423 -21.35 5.70 16.09
CA GLU A 423 -21.10 7.10 16.46
C GLU A 423 -21.76 7.46 17.81
N GLU A 424 -22.96 6.96 18.09
CA GLU A 424 -23.67 7.14 19.38
C GLU A 424 -22.98 6.42 20.54
N HIS A 425 -22.45 5.21 20.32
CA HIS A 425 -21.88 4.35 21.36
C HIS A 425 -20.35 4.47 21.52
N GLY A 426 -19.80 5.65 21.23
CA GLY A 426 -18.40 5.99 21.54
C GLY A 426 -17.43 5.85 20.38
N GLY A 427 -17.94 5.60 19.17
CA GLY A 427 -17.20 5.61 17.92
C GLY A 427 -16.29 4.40 17.69
N SER A 428 -15.52 4.50 16.61
CA SER A 428 -14.66 3.43 16.13
C SER A 428 -13.59 3.06 17.16
N GLY A 429 -13.59 1.80 17.59
CA GLY A 429 -12.64 1.24 18.56
C GLY A 429 -13.17 1.10 19.98
N VAL A 430 -14.30 1.73 20.31
CA VAL A 430 -15.03 1.51 21.58
C VAL A 430 -16.28 0.68 21.34
N TYR A 431 -17.02 1.00 20.28
CA TYR A 431 -18.21 0.24 19.92
C TYR A 431 -17.86 -1.21 19.55
N SER A 432 -18.53 -2.16 20.20
CA SER A 432 -18.45 -3.58 19.87
C SER A 432 -19.71 -3.99 19.13
N VAL A 433 -19.55 -4.29 17.84
CA VAL A 433 -20.65 -4.76 17.00
C VAL A 433 -21.09 -6.14 17.48
N ASP A 434 -22.32 -6.23 17.97
CA ASP A 434 -22.93 -7.52 18.26
C ASP A 434 -23.35 -8.21 16.96
N LEU A 435 -22.71 -9.34 16.65
CA LEU A 435 -22.99 -10.15 15.47
C LEU A 435 -24.25 -11.02 15.64
N ARG A 436 -24.63 -11.32 16.89
CA ARG A 436 -25.74 -12.25 17.18
C ARG A 436 -27.10 -11.60 16.97
N LYS A 437 -27.20 -10.27 17.11
CA LYS A 437 -28.45 -9.50 16.98
C LYS A 437 -29.25 -9.75 15.69
N SER A 438 -28.58 -10.10 14.59
CA SER A 438 -29.18 -10.31 13.27
C SER A 438 -29.50 -11.78 12.94
N HIS A 439 -29.23 -12.72 13.86
CA HIS A 439 -29.54 -14.13 13.63
C HIS A 439 -31.05 -14.37 13.62
N ILE A 440 -31.51 -15.00 12.54
CA ILE A 440 -32.90 -15.45 12.39
C ILE A 440 -32.96 -16.90 12.87
N LEU A 441 -33.50 -17.11 14.08
CA LEU A 441 -33.64 -18.43 14.72
C LEU A 441 -35.13 -18.76 14.91
N ALA A 442 -35.43 -20.04 15.13
CA ALA A 442 -36.80 -20.50 15.38
C ALA A 442 -37.41 -19.90 16.66
N LYS A 443 -36.58 -19.63 17.68
CA LYS A 443 -36.94 -18.87 18.87
C LYS A 443 -35.93 -17.74 19.07
N GLU A 444 -36.41 -16.54 19.38
CA GLU A 444 -35.54 -15.38 19.58
C GLU A 444 -34.71 -15.47 20.86
N GLU A 445 -35.20 -16.19 21.87
CA GLU A 445 -34.53 -16.40 23.17
C GLU A 445 -33.16 -17.05 23.00
N TRP A 446 -33.01 -17.96 22.03
CA TRP A 446 -31.78 -18.71 21.77
C TRP A 446 -30.67 -17.88 21.12
N ARG A 447 -30.92 -16.60 20.80
CA ARG A 447 -30.00 -15.73 20.06
C ARG A 447 -28.66 -15.54 20.77
N TYR A 448 -28.66 -15.56 22.10
CA TYR A 448 -27.46 -15.36 22.92
C TYR A 448 -26.93 -16.64 23.58
N ASP A 449 -27.51 -17.80 23.27
CA ASP A 449 -27.06 -19.07 23.83
C ASP A 449 -25.62 -19.40 23.41
N VAL A 450 -24.87 -19.99 24.33
CA VAL A 450 -23.48 -20.40 24.09
C VAL A 450 -23.47 -21.84 23.61
N VAL A 451 -23.19 -22.04 22.33
CA VAL A 451 -23.03 -23.38 21.75
C VAL A 451 -21.66 -23.94 22.14
N PRO A 452 -21.57 -25.11 22.80
CA PRO A 452 -20.28 -25.73 23.11
C PRO A 452 -19.59 -26.16 21.82
N GLU A 453 -18.33 -25.73 21.63
CA GLU A 453 -17.54 -26.12 20.45
C GLU A 453 -16.82 -27.46 20.66
N PHE A 454 -16.38 -27.74 21.90
CA PHE A 454 -15.61 -28.93 22.23
C PHE A 454 -16.21 -29.67 23.41
N LEU A 455 -16.29 -31.00 23.29
CA LEU A 455 -16.68 -31.90 24.35
C LEU A 455 -15.74 -33.10 24.35
N ASN A 456 -15.09 -33.38 25.49
CA ASN A 456 -14.19 -34.54 25.67
C ASN A 456 -13.09 -34.71 24.61
N GLY A 457 -12.55 -33.60 24.10
CA GLY A 457 -11.51 -33.60 23.07
C GLY A 457 -12.03 -33.80 21.63
N GLN A 458 -13.34 -33.85 21.44
CA GLN A 458 -14.01 -33.91 20.15
C GLN A 458 -14.75 -32.59 19.86
N ASN A 459 -14.93 -32.26 18.59
CA ASN A 459 -15.67 -31.08 18.15
C ASN A 459 -17.16 -31.43 18.05
N VAL A 460 -18.01 -30.64 18.70
CA VAL A 460 -19.46 -30.90 18.76
C VAL A 460 -20.11 -30.77 17.38
N ARG A 461 -19.60 -29.88 16.51
CA ARG A 461 -20.15 -29.67 15.16
C ARG A 461 -20.08 -30.90 14.27
N ASP A 462 -19.12 -31.79 14.52
CA ASP A 462 -18.95 -33.01 13.73
C ASP A 462 -20.09 -34.02 14.00
N PHE A 463 -20.84 -33.83 15.08
CA PHE A 463 -21.96 -34.66 15.52
C PHE A 463 -23.31 -33.93 15.43
N VAL A 464 -23.38 -32.74 14.82
CA VAL A 464 -24.67 -32.06 14.62
C VAL A 464 -25.36 -32.65 13.40
N ASP A 465 -26.44 -33.38 13.64
CA ASP A 465 -27.29 -33.98 12.61
C ASP A 465 -28.76 -33.83 13.01
N VAL A 466 -29.65 -33.65 12.04
CA VAL A 466 -31.10 -33.53 12.27
C VAL A 466 -31.64 -34.85 12.82
N ASP A 467 -31.10 -35.97 12.35
CA ASP A 467 -31.63 -37.32 12.64
C ASP A 467 -30.71 -38.10 13.61
N ILE A 468 -29.99 -37.41 14.50
CA ILE A 468 -28.99 -38.05 15.37
C ILE A 468 -29.60 -39.07 16.34
N GLU A 469 -30.81 -38.81 16.83
CA GLU A 469 -31.49 -39.71 17.77
C GLU A 469 -31.88 -41.05 17.12
N GLU A 470 -32.24 -41.03 15.84
CA GLU A 470 -32.54 -42.26 15.08
C GLU A 470 -31.28 -43.07 14.84
N LYS A 471 -30.18 -42.40 14.46
CA LYS A 471 -28.88 -43.05 14.28
C LYS A 471 -28.36 -43.64 15.58
N LEU A 472 -28.58 -42.96 16.71
CA LEU A 472 -28.18 -43.44 18.03
C LEU A 472 -28.96 -44.71 18.40
N LYS A 473 -30.28 -44.73 18.20
CA LYS A 473 -31.12 -45.91 18.47
C LYS A 473 -30.67 -47.14 17.67
N LEU A 474 -30.41 -46.97 16.37
CA LEU A 474 -29.91 -48.07 15.53
C LEU A 474 -28.55 -48.60 16.01
N LEU A 475 -27.68 -47.71 16.50
CA LEU A 475 -26.38 -48.10 17.04
C LEU A 475 -26.51 -48.82 18.38
N GLU A 476 -27.41 -48.38 19.25
CA GLU A 476 -27.74 -49.07 20.51
C GLU A 476 -28.35 -50.47 20.27
N GLU A 477 -29.19 -50.62 19.25
CA GLU A 477 -29.73 -51.93 18.82
C GLU A 477 -28.63 -52.87 18.28
N GLU A 478 -27.70 -52.33 17.49
CA GLU A 478 -26.54 -53.08 16.99
C GLU A 478 -25.61 -53.50 18.14
N GLU A 479 -25.33 -52.60 19.08
CA GLU A 479 -24.52 -52.90 20.27
C GLU A 479 -25.18 -53.97 21.14
N ALA A 480 -26.50 -53.91 21.36
CA ALA A 480 -27.25 -54.91 22.11
C ALA A 480 -27.18 -56.29 21.45
N PHE A 481 -27.32 -56.35 20.11
CA PHE A 481 -27.19 -57.59 19.34
C PHE A 481 -25.78 -58.20 19.46
N LEU A 482 -24.74 -57.37 19.35
CA LEU A 482 -23.35 -57.82 19.49
C LEU A 482 -23.03 -58.33 20.91
N LEU A 483 -23.58 -57.68 21.95
CA LEU A 483 -23.38 -58.09 23.33
C LEU A 483 -24.00 -59.48 23.59
N GLN A 484 -25.21 -59.72 23.07
CA GLN A 484 -25.87 -61.02 23.17
C GLN A 484 -25.06 -62.13 22.47
N GLN A 485 -24.47 -61.83 21.30
CA GLN A 485 -23.61 -62.77 20.60
C GLN A 485 -22.34 -63.08 21.39
N GLN A 486 -21.75 -62.08 22.05
CA GLN A 486 -20.53 -62.25 22.85
C GLN A 486 -20.78 -63.08 24.11
N GLU A 487 -21.94 -62.94 24.76
CA GLU A 487 -22.32 -63.78 25.91
C GLU A 487 -22.49 -65.25 25.52
N MET A 488 -22.99 -65.54 24.33
CA MET A 488 -23.12 -66.91 23.81
C MET A 488 -21.76 -67.60 23.52
N GLN A 489 -20.70 -66.83 23.26
CA GLN A 489 -19.36 -67.35 22.93
C GLN A 489 -18.42 -67.48 24.15
N ARG A 490 -18.87 -67.13 25.36
CA ARG A 490 -18.05 -67.22 26.59
C ARG A 490 -17.47 -68.60 26.93
N PRO A 491 -18.19 -69.74 26.81
CA PRO A 491 -17.64 -71.03 27.26
C PRO A 491 -16.48 -71.54 26.39
N ASP A 492 -16.47 -71.28 25.08
CA ASP A 492 -15.41 -71.73 24.17
C ASP A 492 -14.07 -70.98 24.37
N LEU A 493 -14.12 -69.77 24.92
CA LEU A 493 -12.95 -68.92 25.15
C LEU A 493 -12.16 -69.29 26.41
N GLU A 494 -12.80 -69.86 27.43
CA GLU A 494 -12.12 -70.31 28.65
C GLU A 494 -11.24 -71.55 28.39
N GLU A 495 -11.69 -72.48 27.56
CA GLU A 495 -10.96 -73.71 27.23
C GLU A 495 -9.65 -73.43 26.44
N GLN A 496 -9.63 -72.36 25.64
CA GLN A 496 -8.43 -71.93 24.90
C GLN A 496 -7.38 -71.25 25.81
N LEU A 497 -7.80 -70.61 26.90
CA LEU A 497 -6.90 -69.93 27.84
C LEU A 497 -6.10 -70.92 28.69
N ASP A 498 -6.71 -72.04 29.08
CA ASP A 498 -6.06 -73.10 29.84
C ASP A 498 -4.95 -73.80 29.03
N ASN A 499 -5.18 -74.01 27.74
CA ASN A 499 -4.18 -74.58 26.83
C ASN A 499 -2.96 -73.66 26.61
N LEU A 500 -3.12 -72.34 26.70
CA LEU A 500 -2.00 -71.40 26.62
C LEU A 500 -1.17 -71.33 27.91
N ALA A 501 -1.78 -71.60 29.06
CA ALA A 501 -1.09 -71.59 30.35
C ALA A 501 -0.08 -72.75 30.48
N SER A 502 -0.41 -73.93 29.97
CA SER A 502 0.46 -75.12 29.99
C SER A 502 1.75 -74.93 29.17
N LEU A 503 1.63 -74.39 27.95
CA LEU A 503 2.75 -74.06 27.05
C LEU A 503 3.75 -73.06 27.66
N LYS A 504 3.26 -72.07 28.43
CA LYS A 504 4.12 -71.11 29.13
C LYS A 504 4.99 -71.75 30.20
N MET A 505 4.51 -72.81 30.84
CA MET A 505 5.21 -73.48 31.94
C MET A 505 6.40 -74.30 31.43
N GLU A 506 6.30 -74.90 30.24
CA GLU A 506 7.40 -75.62 29.60
C GLU A 506 8.53 -74.69 29.15
N MET A 507 8.20 -73.53 28.57
CA MET A 507 9.20 -72.52 28.19
C MET A 507 10.02 -72.00 29.38
N ALA A 508 9.44 -71.93 30.58
CA ALA A 508 10.13 -71.46 31.78
C ALA A 508 11.23 -72.43 32.27
N LYS A 509 11.04 -73.76 32.12
CA LYS A 509 12.04 -74.76 32.51
C LYS A 509 13.29 -74.68 31.63
N LEU A 510 13.14 -74.49 30.33
CA LEU A 510 14.26 -74.33 29.39
C LEU A 510 15.10 -73.09 29.70
N HIS A 511 14.47 -71.97 30.08
CA HIS A 511 15.18 -70.74 30.45
C HIS A 511 16.04 -70.88 31.73
N LEU A 512 15.68 -71.76 32.67
CA LEU A 512 16.45 -71.95 33.90
C LEU A 512 17.80 -72.66 33.64
N GLY A 513 17.83 -73.62 32.71
CA GLY A 513 19.04 -74.35 32.32
C GLY A 513 20.11 -73.44 31.70
N ILE A 514 19.71 -72.53 30.82
CA ILE A 514 20.61 -71.55 30.16
C ILE A 514 21.23 -70.58 31.17
N LYS A 515 20.48 -70.21 32.22
CA LYS A 515 20.96 -69.29 33.27
C LYS A 515 22.07 -69.92 34.12
N ARG A 516 21.99 -71.22 34.39
CA ARG A 516 22.98 -71.98 35.19
C ARG A 516 24.35 -72.04 34.47
N GLN A 517 24.36 -72.26 33.15
CA GLN A 517 25.59 -72.25 32.34
C GLN A 517 26.25 -70.86 32.30
N ARG A 518 25.47 -69.78 32.22
CA ARG A 518 26.01 -68.40 32.22
C ARG A 518 26.69 -68.03 33.54
N LEU A 519 26.19 -68.53 34.68
CA LEU A 519 26.77 -68.25 36.00
C LEU A 519 28.17 -68.88 36.15
N MET A 520 28.36 -70.11 35.67
CA MET A 520 29.65 -70.82 35.72
C MET A 520 30.75 -70.10 34.91
N ASN A 521 30.40 -69.54 33.76
CA ASN A 521 31.34 -68.79 32.91
C ASN A 521 31.74 -67.43 33.52
N CYS A 522 30.90 -66.83 34.38
CA CYS A 522 31.19 -65.57 35.05
C CYS A 522 32.16 -65.71 36.24
N LEU A 523 32.25 -66.88 36.88
CA LEU A 523 33.16 -67.12 38.01
C LEU A 523 34.64 -67.22 37.59
N LYS A 524 34.93 -67.69 36.37
CA LYS A 524 36.32 -67.81 35.84
C LYS A 524 37.03 -66.47 35.60
N LYS A 525 36.34 -65.32 35.60
CA LYS A 525 36.88 -64.00 35.19
C LYS A 525 37.34 -63.07 36.33
N LYS A 526 37.60 -63.55 37.56
CA LYS A 526 37.97 -62.69 38.73
C LYS A 526 39.38 -62.93 39.35
N ARG A 527 40.45 -62.95 38.54
CA ARG A 527 41.85 -62.78 39.03
C ARG A 527 42.50 -61.60 38.28
N ASN A 528 42.93 -60.57 39.03
CA ASN A 528 43.71 -59.37 38.63
C ASN A 528 42.93 -58.13 38.10
N GLY A 529 42.93 -57.03 38.89
CA GLY A 529 42.53 -55.66 38.48
C GLY A 529 41.42 -55.00 39.32
N PRO A 530 41.47 -53.69 39.63
CA PRO A 530 41.22 -53.14 40.97
C PRO A 530 39.76 -52.90 41.36
N ARG A 531 39.50 -52.93 42.68
CA ARG A 531 38.20 -52.67 43.34
C ARG A 531 37.94 -51.16 43.45
N LEU A 532 36.89 -50.68 42.77
CA LEU A 532 36.28 -49.37 43.01
C LEU A 532 35.16 -49.46 44.08
N LEU A 533 35.07 -48.40 44.87
CA LEU A 533 34.17 -48.19 46.00
C LEU A 533 32.68 -48.17 45.62
N LYS A 534 31.85 -48.75 46.50
CA LYS A 534 30.38 -48.85 46.38
C LYS A 534 29.68 -47.53 46.68
N LYS A 535 28.55 -47.27 45.99
CA LYS A 535 27.49 -46.32 46.39
C LYS A 535 26.11 -47.00 46.40
N PRO A 536 25.12 -46.46 47.16
CA PRO A 536 24.36 -47.25 48.14
C PRO A 536 22.88 -47.54 47.79
N LYS A 537 22.28 -48.37 48.65
CA LYS A 537 21.03 -49.13 48.55
C LYS A 537 19.76 -48.36 49.02
N THR A 538 19.36 -47.26 48.38
CA THR A 538 18.18 -46.49 48.87
C THR A 538 16.85 -46.90 48.23
N LYS A 539 16.81 -47.42 47.00
CA LYS A 539 15.54 -47.76 46.32
C LYS A 539 14.89 -49.09 46.74
N LEU A 540 15.58 -49.94 47.52
CA LEU A 540 15.12 -51.30 47.85
C LEU A 540 14.45 -51.40 49.23
N GLN A 541 14.60 -50.38 50.08
CA GLN A 541 13.94 -50.27 51.37
C GLN A 541 12.55 -49.59 51.23
N GLU A 542 12.41 -48.57 50.38
CA GLU A 542 11.14 -47.88 50.10
C GLU A 542 10.05 -48.81 49.53
N ILE A 543 10.43 -49.81 48.74
CA ILE A 543 9.49 -50.79 48.15
C ILE A 543 9.00 -51.80 49.21
N ARG A 544 9.83 -52.11 50.22
CA ARG A 544 9.48 -53.05 51.30
C ARG A 544 8.53 -52.41 52.32
N GLU A 545 8.68 -51.13 52.60
CA GLU A 545 7.80 -50.41 53.54
C GLU A 545 6.41 -50.16 52.96
N LYS A 546 6.30 -49.81 51.66
CA LYS A 546 4.99 -49.66 50.99
C LYS A 546 4.17 -50.95 51.00
N ARG A 547 4.82 -52.10 50.76
CA ARG A 547 4.15 -53.41 50.84
C ARG A 547 3.74 -53.80 52.26
N ARG A 548 4.45 -53.32 53.29
CA ARG A 548 4.14 -53.61 54.71
C ARG A 548 2.94 -52.79 55.20
N LEU A 549 2.79 -51.55 54.71
CA LEU A 549 1.65 -50.68 54.97
C LEU A 549 0.36 -51.14 54.25
N GLU A 550 0.48 -51.69 53.04
CA GLU A 550 -0.67 -52.26 52.32
C GLU A 550 -1.16 -53.58 52.96
N ALA A 551 -0.25 -54.40 53.49
CA ALA A 551 -0.60 -55.65 54.19
C ALA A 551 -1.28 -55.40 55.55
N ALA A 552 -0.96 -54.30 56.24
CA ALA A 552 -1.59 -53.93 57.51
C ALA A 552 -3.01 -53.35 57.36
N ARG A 553 -3.41 -52.91 56.15
CA ARG A 553 -4.76 -52.37 55.88
C ARG A 553 -5.81 -53.43 55.52
N GLN A 554 -5.40 -54.68 55.27
CA GLN A 554 -6.29 -55.76 54.82
C GLN A 554 -6.78 -56.69 55.95
N THR A 555 -6.32 -56.50 57.20
CA THR A 555 -6.81 -57.26 58.36
C THR A 555 -7.60 -56.34 59.27
N GLY A 556 -8.92 -56.30 59.05
CA GLY A 556 -9.87 -55.60 59.92
C GLY A 556 -10.04 -56.34 61.25
N GLY A 557 -9.89 -55.61 62.35
CA GLY A 557 -10.07 -56.09 63.72
C GLY A 557 -10.03 -54.92 64.68
N GLU A 558 -11.21 -54.34 64.93
CA GLU A 558 -11.46 -53.34 65.97
C GLU A 558 -11.39 -54.02 67.35
N ALA A 559 -10.52 -53.52 68.24
CA ALA A 559 -10.72 -53.40 69.69
C ALA A 559 -9.37 -53.28 70.41
N ASN A 560 -8.90 -52.05 70.57
CA ASN A 560 -8.54 -51.45 71.87
C ASN A 560 -7.83 -50.13 71.61
N MET A 561 -8.69 -49.12 71.43
CA MET A 561 -8.38 -47.72 71.64
C MET A 561 -8.12 -47.52 73.13
N THR A 562 -6.87 -47.26 73.53
CA THR A 562 -6.53 -46.31 74.63
C THR A 562 -5.02 -45.99 74.77
N ASP A 563 -4.10 -46.59 74.01
CA ASP A 563 -2.65 -46.26 74.09
C ASP A 563 -2.05 -45.59 72.83
N ALA A 564 -2.92 -45.09 71.94
CA ALA A 564 -2.51 -44.29 70.77
C ALA A 564 -3.21 -42.91 70.70
N MET A 565 -3.94 -42.52 71.74
CA MET A 565 -4.63 -41.22 71.81
C MET A 565 -3.87 -40.16 72.64
N SER A 566 -2.58 -40.35 72.93
CA SER A 566 -1.75 -39.34 73.62
C SER A 566 -0.50 -38.85 72.86
N GLU A 567 -0.27 -39.24 71.60
CA GLU A 567 0.82 -38.68 70.76
C GLU A 567 0.39 -38.26 69.34
N ALA A 568 -0.90 -38.32 68.99
CA ALA A 568 -1.37 -38.01 67.63
C ALA A 568 -2.36 -36.82 67.55
N GLN A 569 -2.53 -36.05 68.63
CA GLN A 569 -3.20 -34.75 68.62
C GLN A 569 -2.18 -33.62 68.70
N SER A 570 -1.31 -33.52 67.69
CA SER A 570 -0.58 -32.28 67.42
C SER A 570 -0.27 -32.22 65.93
N THR A 571 -1.09 -31.47 65.20
CA THR A 571 -0.83 -30.74 63.94
C THR A 571 -2.01 -30.82 62.99
N ALA A 572 -3.11 -30.18 63.38
CA ALA A 572 -4.09 -29.64 62.44
C ALA A 572 -4.72 -28.40 63.06
N ALA A 573 -4.76 -27.33 62.27
CA ALA A 573 -5.42 -26.04 62.47
C ALA A 573 -4.76 -25.03 63.43
N SER A 574 -3.99 -24.08 62.86
CA SER A 574 -4.35 -22.65 62.85
C SER A 574 -3.37 -21.74 62.07
N VAL A 575 -3.93 -20.86 61.23
CA VAL A 575 -3.46 -19.53 60.72
C VAL A 575 -2.50 -19.41 59.50
N ASP A 576 -3.04 -18.81 58.42
CA ASP A 576 -2.56 -17.73 57.50
C ASP A 576 -1.11 -17.16 57.67
N ARG A 577 -0.35 -16.60 56.71
CA ARG A 577 -0.45 -16.27 55.28
C ARG A 577 0.97 -15.83 54.79
N GLY A 578 1.47 -16.29 53.64
CA GLY A 578 2.48 -15.56 52.83
C GLY A 578 3.94 -16.10 52.70
N THR A 579 4.36 -16.26 51.42
CA THR A 579 5.71 -16.12 50.80
C THR A 579 6.82 -17.21 50.88
N ASP A 580 7.59 -17.22 49.77
CA ASP A 580 8.90 -17.84 49.48
C ASP A 580 8.94 -19.34 49.11
N ALA A 581 9.42 -19.79 47.95
CA ALA A 581 10.64 -19.59 47.16
C ALA A 581 11.55 -20.83 47.25
N GLY A 582 11.88 -21.40 46.09
CA GLY A 582 13.21 -21.98 45.86
C GLY A 582 13.33 -23.51 45.80
N SER A 583 13.50 -23.99 44.56
CA SER A 583 14.59 -24.88 44.15
C SER A 583 14.61 -26.32 44.68
N MET A 584 14.61 -27.29 43.78
CA MET A 584 15.82 -28.07 43.46
C MET A 584 15.56 -28.96 42.23
N THR A 585 16.29 -28.62 41.18
CA THR A 585 16.52 -29.42 39.97
C THR A 585 17.87 -30.14 40.10
N ARG A 586 18.08 -31.14 39.23
CA ARG A 586 19.34 -31.81 38.78
C ARG A 586 19.46 -33.26 39.27
N GLY A 587 19.97 -34.21 38.50
CA GLY A 587 20.57 -34.23 37.16
C GLY A 587 20.96 -35.69 36.84
N ARG A 588 20.70 -36.16 35.61
CA ARG A 588 21.66 -36.44 34.50
C ARG A 588 22.39 -37.81 34.51
N ALA A 589 22.15 -38.56 33.42
CA ALA A 589 23.13 -39.27 32.55
C ALA A 589 23.90 -40.49 33.13
N LEU A 590 24.34 -41.54 32.40
CA LEU A 590 24.44 -41.95 30.98
C LEU A 590 24.90 -43.43 30.98
N GLU A 591 24.48 -44.29 30.03
CA GLU A 591 25.30 -45.08 29.05
C GLU A 591 24.61 -46.46 28.89
N ARG A 592 24.65 -47.25 27.80
CA ARG A 592 25.13 -47.24 26.40
C ARG A 592 24.58 -48.54 25.76
N SER A 593 24.35 -48.58 24.44
CA SER A 593 25.03 -49.48 23.48
C SER A 593 24.20 -49.88 22.25
N ALA A 594 24.82 -49.65 21.08
CA ALA A 594 24.93 -50.52 19.90
C ALA A 594 23.75 -50.72 18.93
N ARG A 595 24.03 -50.36 17.65
CA ARG A 595 24.03 -51.21 16.43
C ARG A 595 24.72 -50.40 15.32
N ARG A 596 25.97 -50.72 14.94
CA ARG A 596 26.40 -51.56 13.78
C ARG A 596 25.58 -51.32 12.50
N GLY A 597 26.25 -50.75 11.49
CA GLY A 597 25.90 -50.91 10.09
C GLY A 597 26.71 -52.05 9.44
N ARG A 598 26.21 -52.57 8.31
CA ARG A 598 26.94 -52.86 7.06
C ARG A 598 25.94 -53.33 5.98
N SER A 599 26.10 -52.76 4.79
CA SER A 599 25.57 -53.08 3.45
C SER A 599 26.33 -54.30 2.84
N PRO A 600 26.50 -54.51 1.50
CA PRO A 600 25.68 -54.41 0.26
C PRO A 600 25.82 -55.69 -0.64
N SER A 601 25.21 -55.70 -1.84
CA SER A 601 25.76 -56.37 -3.04
C SER A 601 25.01 -55.91 -4.31
N ALA A 602 25.51 -55.87 -5.55
CA ALA A 602 26.80 -55.68 -6.22
C ALA A 602 26.58 -56.10 -7.70
N GLY A 603 27.30 -55.48 -8.66
CA GLY A 603 27.43 -55.91 -10.07
C GLY A 603 26.79 -54.94 -11.08
N SER A 604 27.55 -54.10 -11.80
CA SER A 604 28.29 -54.38 -13.07
C SER A 604 27.38 -54.12 -14.28
N ALA A 605 27.76 -53.57 -15.43
CA ALA A 605 28.91 -52.86 -16.02
C ALA A 605 28.41 -52.41 -17.43
N ASP A 606 29.14 -51.49 -18.09
CA ASP A 606 29.06 -51.14 -19.53
C ASP A 606 27.78 -50.42 -20.01
N GLY A 607 27.77 -49.50 -20.97
CA GLY A 607 28.75 -49.01 -21.94
C GLY A 607 27.98 -48.35 -23.10
N ASP A 608 28.49 -47.21 -23.58
CA ASP A 608 28.37 -46.60 -24.91
C ASP A 608 27.04 -46.03 -25.50
N GLU A 609 27.21 -44.80 -26.04
CA GLU A 609 26.80 -44.24 -27.35
C GLU A 609 25.33 -44.34 -27.81
N ALA A 610 24.76 -43.50 -28.67
CA ALA A 610 25.01 -42.18 -29.25
C ALA A 610 23.69 -41.83 -29.99
N ASP A 611 23.46 -40.53 -30.20
CA ASP A 611 22.69 -39.86 -31.26
C ASP A 611 21.36 -40.40 -31.84
N GLY A 612 20.43 -39.46 -32.04
CA GLY A 612 19.55 -39.48 -33.22
C GLY A 612 18.08 -39.09 -33.00
N HIS A 613 17.74 -37.86 -33.34
CA HIS A 613 16.42 -37.26 -33.60
C HIS A 613 15.35 -38.23 -34.21
N SER A 614 14.03 -38.12 -34.02
CA SER A 614 13.17 -36.92 -33.96
C SER A 614 11.70 -37.24 -33.56
N ARG A 615 11.02 -36.19 -33.05
CA ARG A 615 9.60 -35.76 -33.26
C ARG A 615 8.41 -36.29 -32.43
N LEU A 616 7.86 -35.32 -31.66
CA LEU A 616 6.44 -34.93 -31.42
C LEU A 616 5.58 -35.89 -30.55
N LYS A 617 4.88 -35.49 -29.47
CA LYS A 617 4.26 -34.21 -29.09
C LYS A 617 3.86 -34.18 -27.59
N LYS A 618 4.19 -33.06 -26.93
CA LYS A 618 3.44 -32.26 -25.92
C LYS A 618 3.25 -32.67 -24.44
N LYS A 619 3.66 -31.67 -23.61
CA LYS A 619 3.11 -31.11 -22.35
C LYS A 619 3.66 -31.66 -21.01
N LEU A 620 4.53 -30.87 -20.36
CA LEU A 620 4.17 -29.97 -19.23
C LEU A 620 5.41 -29.16 -18.77
N ARG A 621 5.21 -27.85 -18.59
CA ARG A 621 6.23 -26.84 -18.24
C ARG A 621 6.59 -26.92 -16.76
N ALA A 622 7.88 -26.94 -16.45
CA ALA A 622 8.44 -26.53 -15.17
C ALA A 622 8.78 -25.02 -15.23
N MET A 623 8.28 -24.23 -14.28
CA MET A 623 8.68 -22.84 -14.06
C MET A 623 9.68 -22.76 -12.91
N SER A 624 10.86 -22.23 -13.22
CA SER A 624 11.82 -21.72 -12.26
C SER A 624 11.54 -20.24 -11.99
N ARG A 625 11.34 -19.92 -10.70
CA ARG A 625 11.85 -18.72 -10.01
C ARG A 625 11.67 -17.35 -10.67
N SER A 626 10.67 -16.60 -10.19
CA SER A 626 10.78 -15.14 -10.03
C SER A 626 10.22 -14.71 -8.68
N ARG A 627 10.95 -13.80 -8.04
CA ARG A 627 10.68 -13.19 -6.73
C ARG A 627 9.47 -12.27 -6.84
N SER A 628 8.41 -12.52 -6.06
CA SER A 628 7.29 -11.59 -5.88
C SER A 628 7.60 -10.60 -4.75
N VAL A 629 7.75 -9.34 -5.16
CA VAL A 629 7.78 -8.13 -4.33
C VAL A 629 6.36 -7.84 -3.84
N GLN A 630 6.19 -7.61 -2.53
CA GLN A 630 4.94 -7.17 -1.93
C GLN A 630 4.65 -5.69 -2.25
N PRO A 631 3.37 -5.29 -2.41
CA PRO A 631 2.99 -3.89 -2.61
C PRO A 631 2.93 -3.13 -1.27
N THR A 632 3.60 -1.99 -1.19
CA THR A 632 3.54 -1.06 -0.07
C THR A 632 2.33 -0.14 -0.19
N ALA A 633 1.39 -0.24 0.75
CA ALA A 633 0.27 0.67 0.90
C ALA A 633 0.73 2.01 1.50
N ARG A 634 0.31 3.09 0.84
CA ARG A 634 0.44 4.49 1.24
C ARG A 634 -0.48 4.79 2.43
N GLN A 635 0.08 5.29 3.53
CA GLN A 635 -0.67 6.10 4.50
C GLN A 635 -0.51 7.58 4.12
N ARG A 636 -1.63 8.20 3.70
CA ARG A 636 -1.80 9.65 3.63
C ARG A 636 -2.45 10.09 4.94
N ALA A 637 -1.72 10.82 5.76
CA ALA A 637 -2.28 11.62 6.83
C ALA A 637 -2.90 12.88 6.22
N ALA A 638 -4.21 13.07 6.41
CA ALA A 638 -4.92 14.29 6.08
C ALA A 638 -5.22 15.05 7.37
N SER A 639 -4.46 16.12 7.59
CA SER A 639 -4.80 17.19 8.52
C SER A 639 -5.90 18.06 7.91
N ARG A 640 -7.08 18.09 8.54
CA ARG A 640 -8.08 19.15 8.33
C ARG A 640 -8.42 19.72 9.71
N ALA A 641 -7.74 20.81 10.06
CA ALA A 641 -8.19 21.73 11.09
C ALA A 641 -9.34 22.56 10.49
N ARG A 642 -10.49 22.59 11.18
CA ARG A 642 -11.57 23.53 10.94
C ARG A 642 -11.29 24.78 11.77
N SER A 643 -11.18 25.91 11.09
CA SER A 643 -11.24 27.25 11.62
C SER A 643 -12.70 27.67 11.80
N ALA A 644 -13.09 28.07 13.01
CA ALA A 644 -14.34 28.79 13.27
C ALA A 644 -14.00 30.11 14.00
N SER A 645 -14.49 31.21 13.44
CA SER A 645 -14.56 32.56 14.03
C SER A 645 -15.90 32.67 14.81
N ARG A 646 -16.14 33.43 15.88
CA ARG A 646 -16.03 34.90 16.11
C ARG A 646 -16.47 35.22 17.56
N LYS A 647 -15.84 36.26 18.16
CA LYS A 647 -16.32 37.39 19.01
C LYS A 647 -17.11 37.24 20.33
N GLY A 648 -16.65 38.08 21.30
CA GLY A 648 -17.38 38.78 22.38
C GLY A 648 -17.39 38.05 23.74
N GLU A 649 -17.34 38.65 24.94
CA GLU A 649 -16.88 39.92 25.54
C GLU A 649 -17.18 39.75 27.06
N GLU A 650 -16.40 40.39 27.95
CA GLU A 650 -16.68 40.68 29.39
C GLU A 650 -16.62 39.56 30.47
N GLY A 651 -15.98 39.90 31.61
CA GLY A 651 -16.19 39.30 32.93
C GLY A 651 -14.92 38.98 33.73
N ASP A 652 -14.67 39.77 34.77
CA ASP A 652 -13.46 39.87 35.62
C ASP A 652 -13.21 38.75 36.66
N GLU A 653 -12.00 38.82 37.27
CA GLU A 653 -11.57 38.28 38.59
C GLU A 653 -11.28 36.74 38.65
N GLU A 654 -10.17 36.19 39.16
CA GLU A 654 -9.19 36.60 40.18
C GLU A 654 -7.77 36.07 39.90
N ARG A 655 -6.80 36.77 40.51
CA ARG A 655 -5.40 36.40 40.77
C ARG A 655 -5.23 34.97 41.35
N GLU A 656 -4.18 34.23 40.98
CA GLU A 656 -2.84 34.25 41.58
C GLU A 656 -1.96 33.02 41.18
N GLN A 657 -0.65 33.26 41.10
CA GLN A 657 0.49 32.32 41.21
C GLN A 657 0.86 31.38 40.03
N GLY A 658 1.81 31.88 39.23
CA GLY A 658 2.82 31.06 38.54
C GLY A 658 4.03 30.72 39.44
N PRO A 659 5.12 30.14 38.91
CA PRO A 659 5.52 28.76 39.21
C PRO A 659 6.86 28.66 39.96
N ALA A 660 6.92 27.93 41.07
CA ALA A 660 8.19 27.65 41.76
C ALA A 660 8.16 26.40 42.66
N ALA A 661 7.91 25.20 42.11
CA ALA A 661 8.11 23.96 42.86
C ALA A 661 8.27 22.70 42.00
N LEU A 662 9.14 22.70 40.98
CA LEU A 662 9.46 21.47 40.22
C LEU A 662 10.97 21.31 39.96
N GLY A 663 11.79 21.81 40.89
CA GLY A 663 13.26 21.77 40.84
C GLY A 663 13.94 20.65 41.64
N GLN A 664 13.20 19.78 42.35
CA GLN A 664 13.81 18.81 43.27
C GLN A 664 13.14 17.43 43.28
N ILE A 665 12.79 16.86 42.12
CA ILE A 665 12.51 15.42 42.01
C ILE A 665 13.17 14.88 40.73
N ARG A 666 14.50 14.92 40.69
CA ARG A 666 15.30 14.41 39.57
C ARG A 666 16.49 13.56 39.98
N ARG A 667 16.36 12.85 41.10
CA ARG A 667 17.31 11.79 41.50
C ARG A 667 16.53 10.76 42.30
N LEU A 668 15.89 9.83 41.60
CA LEU A 668 15.43 8.50 42.02
C LEU A 668 14.34 8.10 41.01
N GLY A 669 14.63 7.11 40.15
CA GLY A 669 13.66 6.70 39.12
C GLY A 669 14.23 5.94 37.94
N GLY A 670 15.55 5.71 37.88
CA GLY A 670 16.20 4.99 36.78
C GLY A 670 15.70 3.55 36.58
N VAL A 671 15.05 2.93 37.58
CA VAL A 671 14.48 1.57 37.46
C VAL A 671 13.02 1.62 36.99
N ALA A 672 12.21 2.54 37.53
CA ALA A 672 10.81 2.73 37.14
C ALA A 672 10.69 3.26 35.70
N GLN A 673 11.55 4.21 35.31
CA GLN A 673 11.58 4.76 33.96
C GLN A 673 12.07 3.74 32.92
N ARG A 674 12.90 2.77 33.34
CA ARG A 674 13.38 1.66 32.51
C ARG A 674 12.32 0.57 32.33
N LYS A 675 11.51 0.31 33.38
CA LYS A 675 10.30 -0.53 33.29
C LYS A 675 9.24 0.10 32.38
N ALA A 676 8.99 1.40 32.55
CA ALA A 676 8.07 2.16 31.70
C ALA A 676 8.53 2.22 30.23
N ARG A 677 9.83 2.43 29.96
CA ARG A 677 10.39 2.33 28.60
C ARG A 677 10.30 0.92 28.03
N LYS A 678 10.51 -0.14 28.83
CA LYS A 678 10.34 -1.53 28.37
C LYS A 678 8.88 -1.82 27.99
N MET A 679 7.93 -1.34 28.79
CA MET A 679 6.49 -1.47 28.52
C MET A 679 6.09 -0.66 27.27
N LYS A 680 6.64 0.55 27.09
CA LYS A 680 6.38 1.38 25.91
C LYS A 680 6.99 0.79 24.63
N ILE A 681 8.19 0.19 24.71
CA ILE A 681 8.81 -0.55 23.58
C ILE A 681 8.05 -1.86 23.28
N ALA A 682 7.40 -2.47 24.28
CA ALA A 682 6.52 -3.63 24.07
C ALA A 682 5.19 -3.23 23.42
N ALA A 683 4.66 -2.05 23.75
CA ALA A 683 3.42 -1.49 23.18
C ALA A 683 3.61 -0.91 21.76
N ASP A 684 4.76 -0.27 21.48
CA ASP A 684 5.07 0.35 20.18
C ASP A 684 5.71 -0.62 19.16
N ARG A 685 5.82 -1.92 19.50
CA ARG A 685 6.22 -2.93 18.50
C ARG A 685 5.05 -3.13 17.53
N PRO A 686 5.25 -3.01 16.20
CA PRO A 686 4.21 -3.39 15.26
C PRO A 686 3.87 -4.85 15.52
N ILE A 687 2.62 -5.08 15.95
CA ILE A 687 2.07 -6.41 16.18
C ILE A 687 2.08 -7.10 14.82
N ARG A 688 3.16 -7.84 14.54
CA ARG A 688 3.10 -8.90 13.53
C ARG A 688 2.08 -9.87 14.10
N GLY A 689 0.89 -9.92 13.49
CA GLY A 689 -0.14 -10.88 13.85
C GLY A 689 0.51 -12.24 14.02
N ARG A 690 0.53 -12.75 15.24
CA ARG A 690 0.88 -14.15 15.46
C ARG A 690 -0.30 -14.93 14.92
N ALA A 691 -0.02 -15.88 14.03
CA ALA A 691 -1.00 -16.84 13.54
C ALA A 691 -1.85 -17.34 14.71
N GLY A 692 -3.16 -17.11 14.63
CA GLY A 692 -4.11 -17.58 15.63
C GLY A 692 -4.24 -19.11 15.57
N GLU A 693 -4.92 -19.72 16.54
CA GLU A 693 -5.13 -21.18 16.52
C GLU A 693 -5.87 -21.68 15.28
N ALA A 694 -6.62 -20.81 14.59
CA ALA A 694 -7.24 -21.09 13.29
C ALA A 694 -6.25 -21.16 12.09
N ASP A 695 -5.02 -20.65 12.24
CA ASP A 695 -4.00 -20.60 11.17
C ASP A 695 -2.93 -21.69 11.32
N ARG A 696 -3.13 -22.68 12.19
CA ARG A 696 -2.26 -23.86 12.26
C ARG A 696 -2.56 -24.77 11.08
N HIS A 697 -1.79 -24.63 10.00
CA HIS A 697 -1.73 -25.66 8.96
C HIS A 697 -1.09 -26.93 9.54
N ILE A 698 -1.93 -27.92 9.87
CA ILE A 698 -1.52 -29.25 10.30
C ILE A 698 -1.11 -30.04 9.06
N SER A 699 0.20 -30.22 8.83
CA SER A 699 0.71 -31.11 7.80
C SER A 699 0.73 -32.57 8.27
N VAL A 700 -0.44 -33.12 8.57
CA VAL A 700 -0.58 -34.56 8.84
C VAL A 700 -0.83 -35.27 7.52
N LYS A 701 0.15 -36.07 7.09
CA LYS A 701 -0.06 -37.07 6.03
C LYS A 701 -1.12 -38.05 6.52
N LEU A 702 -2.30 -38.03 5.91
CA LEU A 702 -3.33 -39.03 6.13
C LEU A 702 -2.78 -40.44 5.80
N PRO A 703 -3.07 -41.47 6.62
CA PRO A 703 -2.66 -42.85 6.35
C PRO A 703 -3.39 -43.44 5.13
N LYS A 704 -2.68 -44.32 4.41
CA LYS A 704 -2.97 -44.80 3.04
C LYS A 704 -4.33 -45.52 2.84
N HIS A 705 -4.99 -45.97 3.91
CA HIS A 705 -6.24 -46.74 3.85
C HIS A 705 -7.50 -45.85 3.68
N LEU A 706 -7.40 -44.54 3.91
CA LEU A 706 -8.48 -43.58 3.65
C LEU A 706 -8.56 -43.13 2.17
N PHE A 707 -7.67 -43.62 1.30
CA PHE A 707 -7.68 -43.37 -0.15
C PHE A 707 -8.19 -44.55 -1.01
N SER A 708 -8.56 -45.69 -0.41
CA SER A 708 -9.17 -46.78 -1.18
C SER A 708 -10.68 -46.57 -1.27
N GLY A 709 -11.11 -45.88 -2.33
CA GLY A 709 -12.53 -45.76 -2.66
C GLY A 709 -13.20 -47.13 -2.83
N LYS A 710 -14.44 -47.24 -2.31
CA LYS A 710 -15.36 -48.35 -2.58
C LYS A 710 -15.55 -48.47 -4.10
N ARG A 711 -15.15 -49.59 -4.69
CA ARG A 711 -15.48 -49.91 -6.10
C ARG A 711 -16.90 -50.46 -6.16
N SER A 712 -17.70 -49.89 -7.05
CA SER A 712 -19.03 -50.37 -7.42
C SER A 712 -18.96 -51.54 -8.40
N ASN A 713 -19.94 -52.43 -8.27
CA ASN A 713 -20.13 -53.69 -9.00
C ASN A 713 -20.01 -53.59 -10.53
N GLY A 714 -19.22 -54.48 -11.13
CA GLY A 714 -19.21 -54.80 -12.56
C GLY A 714 -18.58 -56.18 -12.79
N LYS A 715 -19.30 -57.09 -13.45
CA LYS A 715 -19.15 -58.55 -13.44
C LYS A 715 -17.99 -59.13 -14.28
N THR A 716 -17.64 -60.35 -13.87
CA THR A 716 -16.79 -61.43 -14.36
C THR A 716 -16.65 -61.63 -15.89
N ASP A 717 -15.42 -61.89 -16.35
CA ASP A 717 -15.15 -63.14 -17.09
C ASP A 717 -13.64 -63.48 -17.19
N ARG A 718 -13.36 -64.79 -17.16
CA ARG A 718 -12.02 -65.41 -17.20
C ARG A 718 -11.51 -65.55 -18.64
N ARG A 719 -10.20 -65.40 -18.82
CA ARG A 719 -9.35 -66.39 -19.49
C ARG A 719 -7.91 -66.27 -19.02
#